data_AF-A0A7S1AXY3-F1
#
_entry.id   AF-A0A7S1AXY3-F1
#
_cell.length_a   1.000
_cell.length_b   1.000
_cell.length_c   1.000
_cell.angle_alpha   90.00
_cell.angle_beta   90.00
_cell.angle_gamma   90.00
#
_symmetry.space_group_name_H-M   'P 1'
#
loop_
_entity.id
_entity.type
_entity.pdbx_description
1 polymer ?
#
loop_
_entity_poly.entity_id
_entity_poly.type
_entity_poly.pdbx_seq_one_letter_code
_entity_poly.pdbx_strand_id
1 'polypeptide(L)'
;MAADLVQLTNLALVRRNEVQRISMIQRLADRLMHVAPECCAVAMVAEQYQKVRQQVAHEYLELVAEICKEKVSSPENLVDLLKKGITQLRRAVPHLEVCLSIAGEGVQRGQELGRTVVTHFTLVLGTPQSVQTVRGLTEELDKIGNRIAMLDHTSWEKIEPSILDLMRDEGTIIIQRNLSAMAEELGKQQKMKSTLFTKAMKEMVAWWAVATPESKEQLNELAIKIEQRVPDAYDKALSSGNGSTEENLAIFAKEYDEERKKLSDSPISESESLTRKLQKMKSSVTVERLLQSVAQSAKERHATLHASYEETMINVKAVSRDKFEESEGVTWKFKLRSGAFKAYDEDRSAEVERHYQSWLRDGKPTAKDKRRYTIEIKVDKRGRRKKPGVPEDPEAGEVEPYSFDRYSLDFLLMTQKNIEGHGGMRNVNRLHGETVAQKLTKDYFNAIKDYTKKLQELFESTGEAVTLMSSEDRQAFEFRVQNVANDATGTFKEFLEVAIMVNITDVIDDVTAMLGAKTEDLGIDENLKALKLDDVLNQLRETHAVLPKSVVLKWDSLRVLKKNHLLRTRGPLSKTKQEHLVVARRKSIMRCTAFMLELGDDDATKSRFRQQAGAFLLATLKGEVENHQAQAQPQMVLTMLKSVVTWQCQLQDFVLTCREWLEADVKAAAKSSYAEMARLLEVLKLVENVARELTVENGDLLRSEVQKMVMSTTAQRVVTLLEKGDYHRAAPNVLVPLRAKFKPHKTFDKELTSLLKPVYDKQCLSDVSALNKLVEWLVAFCEGCKDLSMPEWVMNKDQAEALRMLDASLNLNDEHKLREAVVLARRTERDTKLDELYNRALDRLKELKHLPSGWQVGELIGDDADGKMLSKPDITGATKNLFQQLFDVTKSQILTRDRAGAVPRGYQVEQVISVQNADSWSSYSDMLTKVVTDCSRVPSSAPIQDWASYNGQISTFGLSQTILNKCNLPPLTANANEFLLFHGTKADAASLIAENHFDMAYACKDGLFGAGLYFAENSSKSDEYVKPSKEGLFPIILCRVALGRINYCAEKDPVANPGRTALQDSCSTGGYHSVLGDRKKVRGTFREFIVYDNFQVYPQFIVWYRRLG
;
A
#
# COMPACT_ATOMS: atom_id res chain seq x y z
N MET A 1 -52.80 100.80 -71.23
CA MET A 1 -51.79 99.92 -70.59
C MET A 1 -50.48 99.83 -71.36
N ALA A 2 -50.40 99.24 -72.56
CA ALA A 2 -49.14 99.17 -73.32
C ALA A 2 -48.58 100.55 -73.66
N ALA A 3 -49.43 101.50 -74.07
CA ALA A 3 -49.04 102.89 -74.30
C ALA A 3 -48.61 103.61 -73.01
N ASP A 4 -49.31 103.40 -71.88
CA ASP A 4 -48.94 103.99 -70.58
C ASP A 4 -47.61 103.41 -70.05
N LEU A 5 -47.33 102.13 -70.35
CA LEU A 5 -46.07 101.45 -70.05
C LEU A 5 -44.90 102.00 -70.86
N VAL A 6 -45.11 102.27 -72.16
CA VAL A 6 -44.11 102.94 -73.02
C VAL A 6 -43.86 104.37 -72.55
N GLN A 7 -44.88 105.06 -72.04
CA GLN A 7 -44.74 106.43 -71.53
C GLN A 7 -43.92 106.49 -70.23
N LEU A 8 -44.06 105.48 -69.34
CA LEU A 8 -43.21 105.33 -68.14
C LEU A 8 -41.74 105.06 -68.48
N THR A 9 -41.44 104.40 -69.61
CA THR A 9 -40.06 104.16 -70.07
C THR A 9 -39.42 105.35 -70.79
N ASN A 10 -40.20 106.32 -71.28
CA ASN A 10 -39.70 107.50 -72.01
C ASN A 10 -39.43 108.73 -71.13
N LEU A 11 -39.61 108.65 -69.80
CA LEU A 11 -39.24 109.74 -68.89
C LEU A 11 -37.71 109.83 -68.78
N ALA A 12 -37.19 110.97 -69.24
CA ALA A 12 -35.76 111.26 -69.34
C ALA A 12 -34.98 110.99 -68.03
N LEU A 13 -33.80 110.40 -68.22
CA LEU A 13 -32.78 110.05 -67.25
C LEU A 13 -32.50 111.14 -66.20
N VAL A 14 -32.68 110.81 -64.93
CA VAL A 14 -31.98 111.49 -63.83
C VAL A 14 -31.47 110.46 -62.79
N ARG A 15 -30.19 110.69 -62.46
CA ARG A 15 -29.16 109.86 -61.82
C ARG A 15 -29.52 109.38 -60.40
N ARG A 16 -29.17 108.12 -60.07
CA ARG A 16 -28.80 107.56 -58.74
C ARG A 16 -29.32 106.15 -58.33
N ASN A 17 -29.93 105.33 -59.19
CA ASN A 17 -30.05 103.87 -58.89
C ASN A 17 -30.34 103.03 -60.15
N GLU A 18 -29.29 102.67 -60.88
CA GLU A 18 -29.37 102.09 -62.23
C GLU A 18 -29.71 100.59 -62.25
N VAL A 19 -29.19 99.82 -61.28
CA VAL A 19 -29.44 98.37 -61.19
C VAL A 19 -30.91 98.06 -60.88
N GLN A 20 -31.55 98.86 -60.02
CA GLN A 20 -32.97 98.70 -59.68
C GLN A 20 -33.89 99.01 -60.87
N ARG A 21 -33.53 99.98 -61.73
CA ARG A 21 -34.31 100.33 -62.93
C ARG A 21 -34.15 99.30 -64.04
N ILE A 22 -32.93 98.84 -64.32
CA ILE A 22 -32.68 97.75 -65.27
C ILE A 22 -33.46 96.50 -64.86
N SER A 23 -33.45 96.17 -63.56
CA SER A 23 -34.24 95.08 -62.99
C SER A 23 -35.76 95.26 -63.13
N MET A 24 -36.26 96.49 -63.01
CA MET A 24 -37.69 96.79 -63.13
C MET A 24 -38.15 96.71 -64.59
N ILE A 25 -37.39 97.28 -65.53
CA ILE A 25 -37.67 97.22 -66.97
C ILE A 25 -37.61 95.78 -67.46
N GLN A 26 -36.61 95.00 -67.02
CA GLN A 26 -36.49 93.59 -67.39
C GLN A 26 -37.67 92.75 -66.85
N ARG A 27 -38.07 92.94 -65.58
CA ARG A 27 -39.25 92.25 -65.03
C ARG A 27 -40.55 92.63 -65.72
N LEU A 28 -40.68 93.87 -66.17
CA LEU A 28 -41.82 94.33 -66.97
C LEU A 28 -41.81 93.70 -68.37
N ALA A 29 -40.65 93.66 -69.03
CA ALA A 29 -40.46 92.98 -70.31
C ALA A 29 -40.80 91.49 -70.22
N ASP A 30 -40.30 90.81 -69.18
CA ASP A 30 -40.54 89.39 -68.94
C ASP A 30 -42.03 89.11 -68.69
N ARG A 31 -42.71 89.94 -67.88
CA ARG A 31 -44.16 89.83 -67.66
C ARG A 31 -44.97 90.10 -68.93
N LEU A 32 -44.60 91.11 -69.72
CA LEU A 32 -45.26 91.43 -70.99
C LEU A 32 -45.09 90.30 -72.00
N MET A 33 -43.90 89.73 -72.13
CA MET A 33 -43.66 88.54 -72.96
C MET A 33 -44.49 87.35 -72.51
N HIS A 34 -44.64 87.13 -71.20
CA HIS A 34 -45.35 85.96 -70.69
C HIS A 34 -46.87 86.06 -70.87
N VAL A 35 -47.43 87.26 -70.74
CA VAL A 35 -48.87 87.48 -70.79
C VAL A 35 -49.37 87.72 -72.22
N ALA A 36 -48.58 88.37 -73.07
CA ALA A 36 -48.96 88.69 -74.46
C ALA A 36 -47.71 88.74 -75.38
N PRO A 37 -47.14 87.58 -75.75
CA PRO A 37 -45.88 87.49 -76.48
C PRO A 37 -45.91 88.15 -77.87
N GLU A 38 -47.06 88.20 -78.54
CA GLU A 38 -47.18 88.81 -79.88
C GLU A 38 -47.49 90.32 -79.85
N CYS A 39 -47.48 90.95 -78.68
CA CYS A 39 -47.73 92.39 -78.57
C CYS A 39 -46.53 93.20 -79.07
N CYS A 40 -46.76 94.15 -79.99
CA CYS A 40 -45.71 95.06 -80.50
C CYS A 40 -44.99 95.86 -79.40
N ALA A 41 -45.62 96.04 -78.24
CA ALA A 41 -45.01 96.71 -77.08
C ALA A 41 -43.81 95.94 -76.50
N VAL A 42 -43.75 94.61 -76.69
CA VAL A 42 -42.61 93.79 -76.26
C VAL A 42 -41.32 94.22 -76.96
N ALA A 43 -41.38 94.45 -78.27
CA ALA A 43 -40.23 94.90 -79.06
C ALA A 43 -39.75 96.30 -78.63
N MET A 44 -40.69 97.22 -78.33
CA MET A 44 -40.36 98.57 -77.90
C MET A 44 -39.69 98.61 -76.51
N VAL A 45 -40.17 97.78 -75.56
CA VAL A 45 -39.56 97.68 -74.22
C VAL A 45 -38.17 97.04 -74.31
N ALA A 46 -37.98 96.06 -75.20
CA ALA A 46 -36.67 95.46 -75.45
C ALA A 46 -35.65 96.48 -76.02
N GLU A 47 -36.07 97.35 -76.94
CA GLU A 47 -35.21 98.41 -77.49
C GLU A 47 -34.78 99.43 -76.41
N GLN A 48 -35.70 99.87 -75.54
CA GLN A 48 -35.38 100.79 -74.45
C GLN A 48 -34.47 100.16 -73.39
N TYR A 49 -34.67 98.87 -73.10
CA TYR A 49 -33.80 98.12 -72.21
C TYR A 49 -32.36 98.05 -72.72
N GLN A 50 -32.15 97.87 -74.03
CA GLN A 50 -30.82 97.92 -74.65
C GLN A 50 -30.19 99.32 -74.56
N LYS A 51 -30.93 100.40 -74.82
CA LYS A 51 -30.39 101.78 -74.73
C LYS A 51 -29.91 102.14 -73.33
N VAL A 52 -30.67 101.78 -72.29
CA VAL A 52 -30.27 102.06 -70.89
C VAL A 52 -29.02 101.27 -70.49
N ARG A 53 -28.93 99.99 -70.88
CA ARG A 53 -27.73 99.19 -70.60
C ARG A 53 -26.49 99.71 -71.33
N GLN A 54 -26.65 100.22 -72.55
CA GLN A 54 -25.55 100.79 -73.33
C GLN A 54 -24.95 102.02 -72.63
N GLN A 55 -25.80 102.90 -72.08
CA GLN A 55 -25.34 104.07 -71.36
C GLN A 55 -24.55 103.72 -70.08
N VAL A 56 -25.05 102.77 -69.29
CA VAL A 56 -24.39 102.32 -68.04
C VAL A 56 -23.03 101.68 -68.34
N ALA A 57 -22.92 100.89 -69.40
CA ALA A 57 -21.65 100.33 -69.83
C ALA A 57 -20.63 101.43 -70.16
N HIS A 58 -21.04 102.45 -70.91
CA HIS A 58 -20.15 103.55 -71.30
C HIS A 58 -19.63 104.34 -70.09
N GLU A 59 -20.46 104.59 -69.07
CA GLU A 59 -20.02 105.26 -67.83
C GLU A 59 -18.94 104.47 -67.06
N TYR A 60 -19.05 103.14 -67.01
CA TYR A 60 -18.00 102.30 -66.40
C TYR A 60 -16.70 102.31 -67.20
N LEU A 61 -16.78 102.35 -68.53
CA LEU A 61 -15.60 102.38 -69.40
C LEU A 61 -14.84 103.72 -69.32
N GLU A 62 -15.55 104.84 -69.18
CA GLU A 62 -14.92 106.14 -68.94
C GLU A 62 -14.19 106.21 -67.59
N LEU A 63 -14.75 105.58 -66.54
CA LEU A 63 -14.05 105.48 -65.25
C LEU A 63 -12.72 104.70 -65.35
N VAL A 64 -12.64 103.67 -66.20
CA VAL A 64 -11.39 102.95 -66.45
C VAL A 64 -10.35 103.86 -67.10
N ALA A 65 -10.80 104.72 -68.02
CA ALA A 65 -9.94 105.70 -68.68
C ALA A 65 -9.39 106.76 -67.70
N GLU A 66 -10.19 107.17 -66.71
CA GLU A 66 -9.72 108.07 -65.66
C GLU A 66 -8.70 107.40 -64.72
N ILE A 67 -8.92 106.14 -64.34
CA ILE A 67 -8.00 105.37 -63.49
C ILE A 67 -6.62 105.22 -64.14
N CYS A 68 -6.57 105.01 -65.47
CA CYS A 68 -5.31 104.87 -66.20
C CYS A 68 -4.45 106.15 -66.20
N LYS A 69 -5.01 107.31 -65.79
CA LYS A 69 -4.29 108.60 -65.70
C LYS A 69 -3.72 108.87 -64.29
N GLU A 70 -3.96 107.99 -63.30
CA GLU A 70 -3.40 108.12 -61.95
C GLU A 70 -1.86 107.94 -61.93
N LYS A 71 -1.15 108.66 -61.05
CA LYS A 71 0.32 108.65 -60.97
C LYS A 71 0.84 107.40 -60.21
N VAL A 72 1.72 106.62 -60.85
CA VAL A 72 2.36 105.42 -60.24
C VAL A 72 3.79 105.74 -59.77
N SER A 73 4.08 105.51 -58.50
CA SER A 73 5.41 105.76 -57.90
C SER A 73 5.88 104.70 -56.89
N SER A 74 5.07 103.67 -56.62
CA SER A 74 5.43 102.56 -55.72
C SER A 74 4.73 101.25 -56.15
N PRO A 75 5.22 100.08 -55.68
CA PRO A 75 4.57 98.78 -55.86
C PRO A 75 3.09 98.75 -55.45
N GLU A 76 2.78 99.36 -54.32
CA GLU A 76 1.44 99.35 -53.72
C GLU A 76 0.47 100.19 -54.56
N ASN A 77 0.93 101.34 -55.06
CA ASN A 77 0.14 102.21 -55.94
C ASN A 77 -0.21 101.50 -57.25
N LEU A 78 0.73 100.71 -57.80
CA LEU A 78 0.49 99.94 -59.02
C LEU A 78 -0.55 98.83 -58.80
N VAL A 79 -0.47 98.11 -57.68
CA VAL A 79 -1.44 97.07 -57.31
C VAL A 79 -2.84 97.65 -57.09
N ASP A 80 -2.95 98.81 -56.43
CA ASP A 80 -4.24 99.47 -56.17
C ASP A 80 -4.91 99.96 -57.45
N LEU A 81 -4.15 100.62 -58.33
CA LEU A 81 -4.62 101.07 -59.64
C LEU A 81 -5.18 99.90 -60.46
N LEU A 82 -4.47 98.77 -60.47
CA LEU A 82 -4.88 97.59 -61.23
C LEU A 82 -6.19 96.99 -60.69
N LYS A 83 -6.35 96.90 -59.37
CA LYS A 83 -7.58 96.42 -58.74
C LYS A 83 -8.78 97.32 -59.06
N LYS A 84 -8.60 98.65 -59.01
CA LYS A 84 -9.65 99.62 -59.35
C LYS A 84 -10.08 99.48 -60.81
N GLY A 85 -9.13 99.42 -61.73
CA GLY A 85 -9.41 99.29 -63.17
C GLY A 85 -10.12 97.98 -63.51
N ILE A 86 -9.61 96.85 -63.01
CA ILE A 86 -10.24 95.53 -63.17
C ILE A 86 -11.67 95.51 -62.62
N THR A 87 -11.92 96.17 -61.49
CA THR A 87 -13.26 96.22 -60.87
C THR A 87 -14.29 96.92 -61.75
N GLN A 88 -13.94 98.07 -62.36
CA GLN A 88 -14.87 98.78 -63.25
C GLN A 88 -15.09 98.02 -64.56
N LEU A 89 -14.04 97.40 -65.12
CA LEU A 89 -14.18 96.52 -66.29
C LEU A 89 -15.12 95.35 -66.00
N ARG A 90 -15.00 94.68 -64.85
CA ARG A 90 -15.93 93.60 -64.45
C ARG A 90 -17.37 94.09 -64.36
N ARG A 91 -17.60 95.32 -63.90
CA ARG A 91 -18.94 95.91 -63.80
C ARG A 91 -19.53 96.26 -65.16
N ALA A 92 -18.70 96.63 -66.13
CA ALA A 92 -19.14 96.90 -67.50
C ALA A 92 -19.57 95.63 -68.24
N VAL A 93 -18.88 94.50 -68.03
CA VAL A 93 -19.07 93.23 -68.79
C VAL A 93 -20.54 92.80 -68.96
N PRO A 94 -21.39 92.71 -67.90
CA PRO A 94 -22.78 92.26 -68.06
C PRO A 94 -23.66 93.22 -68.86
N HIS A 95 -23.24 94.47 -69.04
CA HIS A 95 -23.94 95.44 -69.88
C HIS A 95 -23.45 95.36 -71.33
N LEU A 96 -22.15 95.13 -71.53
CA LEU A 96 -21.56 94.88 -72.85
C LEU A 96 -22.09 93.60 -73.50
N GLU A 97 -22.38 92.56 -72.71
CA GLU A 97 -22.99 91.31 -73.20
C GLU A 97 -24.38 91.51 -73.83
N VAL A 98 -25.10 92.56 -73.43
CA VAL A 98 -26.41 92.91 -73.98
C VAL A 98 -26.29 93.95 -75.10
N CYS A 99 -25.29 94.83 -75.00
CA CYS A 99 -25.05 95.95 -75.90
C CYS A 99 -23.76 95.74 -76.69
N LEU A 100 -23.77 94.75 -77.59
CA LEU A 100 -22.58 94.32 -78.33
C LEU A 100 -21.92 95.45 -79.14
N SER A 101 -22.70 96.45 -79.58
CA SER A 101 -22.22 97.59 -80.38
C SER A 101 -21.18 98.48 -79.70
N ILE A 102 -20.94 98.34 -78.39
CA ILE A 102 -19.93 99.10 -77.64
C ILE A 102 -18.89 98.20 -76.96
N ALA A 103 -18.91 96.88 -77.21
CA ALA A 103 -17.94 95.97 -76.60
C ALA A 103 -16.49 96.21 -77.07
N GLY A 104 -16.30 96.68 -78.31
CA GLY A 104 -14.98 97.11 -78.81
C GLY A 104 -14.34 98.24 -77.98
N GLU A 105 -15.14 99.16 -77.42
CA GLU A 105 -14.64 100.22 -76.52
C GLU A 105 -14.10 99.63 -75.20
N GLY A 106 -14.72 98.56 -74.70
CA GLY A 106 -14.27 97.86 -73.49
C GLY A 106 -12.91 97.16 -73.66
N VAL A 107 -12.66 96.59 -74.84
CA VAL A 107 -11.35 96.02 -75.19
C VAL A 107 -10.28 97.09 -75.20
N GLN A 108 -10.56 98.25 -75.81
CA GLN A 108 -9.64 99.37 -75.88
C GLN A 108 -9.23 99.87 -74.48
N ARG A 109 -10.20 100.07 -73.58
CA ARG A 109 -9.92 100.51 -72.19
C ARG A 109 -9.16 99.48 -71.37
N GLY A 110 -9.42 98.18 -71.59
CA GLY A 110 -8.65 97.12 -70.95
C GLY A 110 -7.18 97.07 -71.38
N GLN A 111 -6.90 97.29 -72.67
CA GLN A 111 -5.53 97.33 -73.20
C GLN A 111 -4.75 98.55 -72.69
N GLU A 112 -5.42 99.70 -72.52
CA GLU A 112 -4.85 100.90 -71.92
C GLU A 112 -4.38 100.64 -70.47
N LEU A 113 -5.20 99.93 -69.67
CA LEU A 113 -4.84 99.50 -68.32
C LEU A 113 -3.62 98.56 -68.31
N GLY A 114 -3.54 97.63 -69.26
CA GLY A 114 -2.44 96.67 -69.38
C GLY A 114 -1.07 97.29 -69.64
N ARG A 115 -1.00 98.28 -70.55
CA ARG A 115 0.25 98.97 -70.89
C ARG A 115 0.85 99.74 -69.70
N THR A 116 -0.02 100.30 -68.86
CA THR A 116 0.40 100.99 -67.63
C THR A 116 1.12 100.07 -66.66
N VAL A 117 0.74 98.78 -66.60
CA VAL A 117 1.38 97.76 -65.76
C VAL A 117 2.78 97.41 -66.23
N VAL A 118 2.90 97.11 -67.53
CA VAL A 118 4.17 96.68 -68.13
C VAL A 118 5.23 97.77 -67.97
N THR A 119 4.83 99.04 -68.07
CA THR A 119 5.73 100.20 -67.96
C THR A 119 6.31 100.37 -66.54
N HIS A 120 5.60 99.94 -65.50
CA HIS A 120 6.00 100.17 -64.09
C HIS A 120 6.38 98.89 -63.33
N PHE A 121 6.52 97.74 -64.02
CA PHE A 121 6.73 96.44 -63.38
C PHE A 121 8.07 96.32 -62.63
N THR A 122 9.11 97.02 -63.06
CA THR A 122 10.44 96.99 -62.41
C THR A 122 10.41 97.44 -60.94
N LEU A 123 9.43 98.23 -60.54
CA LEU A 123 9.25 98.66 -59.15
C LEU A 123 8.99 97.48 -58.19
N VAL A 124 8.45 96.34 -58.66
CA VAL A 124 8.01 95.25 -57.78
C VAL A 124 9.02 94.11 -57.60
N LEU A 125 10.07 94.03 -58.42
CA LEU A 125 11.04 92.91 -58.46
C LEU A 125 11.80 92.69 -57.14
N GLY A 126 11.91 93.70 -56.27
CA GLY A 126 12.57 93.59 -54.96
C GLY A 126 11.74 92.90 -53.86
N THR A 127 10.47 92.57 -54.12
CA THR A 127 9.57 91.96 -53.13
C THR A 127 8.79 90.77 -53.72
N PRO A 128 9.09 89.52 -53.33
CA PRO A 128 8.46 88.32 -53.90
C PRO A 128 6.92 88.35 -53.85
N GLN A 129 6.35 88.94 -52.80
CA GLN A 129 4.91 89.02 -52.60
C GLN A 129 4.20 89.99 -53.56
N SER A 130 4.83 91.11 -53.90
CA SER A 130 4.28 92.08 -54.87
C SER A 130 4.39 91.55 -56.30
N VAL A 131 5.48 90.85 -56.63
CA VAL A 131 5.64 90.15 -57.93
C VAL A 131 4.52 89.15 -58.17
N GLN A 132 4.24 88.29 -57.18
CA GLN A 132 3.17 87.30 -57.29
C GLN A 132 1.78 87.95 -57.39
N THR A 133 1.57 89.08 -56.69
CA THR A 133 0.29 89.81 -56.69
C THR A 133 0.02 90.50 -58.03
N VAL A 134 1.01 91.20 -58.61
CA VAL A 134 0.87 91.88 -59.91
C VAL A 134 0.67 90.88 -61.04
N ARG A 135 1.39 89.74 -61.01
CA ARG A 135 1.18 88.65 -61.97
C ARG A 135 -0.25 88.13 -61.93
N GLY A 136 -0.76 87.79 -60.74
CA GLY A 136 -2.12 87.26 -60.60
C GLY A 136 -3.21 88.22 -61.09
N LEU A 137 -3.07 89.52 -60.81
CA LEU A 137 -4.03 90.52 -61.29
C LEU A 137 -3.92 90.75 -62.81
N THR A 138 -2.74 90.58 -63.41
CA THR A 138 -2.54 90.67 -64.86
C THR A 138 -3.21 89.49 -65.58
N GLU A 139 -3.11 88.28 -65.04
CA GLU A 139 -3.84 87.11 -65.53
C GLU A 139 -5.37 87.31 -65.44
N GLU A 140 -5.86 87.98 -64.40
CA GLU A 140 -7.28 88.33 -64.28
C GLU A 140 -7.72 89.35 -65.33
N LEU A 141 -6.90 90.37 -65.59
CA LEU A 141 -7.14 91.36 -66.65
C LEU A 141 -7.20 90.68 -68.02
N ASP A 142 -6.28 89.76 -68.31
CA ASP A 142 -6.27 88.99 -69.54
C ASP A 142 -7.53 88.13 -69.70
N LYS A 143 -8.06 87.53 -68.62
CA LYS A 143 -9.32 86.78 -68.66
C LYS A 143 -10.52 87.66 -68.99
N ILE A 144 -10.60 88.84 -68.37
CA ILE A 144 -11.72 89.79 -68.58
C ILE A 144 -11.65 90.38 -69.99
N GLY A 145 -10.46 90.79 -70.43
CA GLY A 145 -10.23 91.35 -71.74
C GLY A 145 -10.58 90.37 -72.87
N ASN A 146 -10.15 89.10 -72.74
CA ASN A 146 -10.55 88.05 -73.69
C ASN A 146 -12.07 87.84 -73.72
N ARG A 147 -12.76 87.89 -72.57
CA ARG A 147 -14.23 87.77 -72.52
C ARG A 147 -14.94 88.91 -73.23
N ILE A 148 -14.49 90.14 -73.07
CA ILE A 148 -15.09 91.30 -73.75
C ILE A 148 -14.82 91.23 -75.26
N ALA A 149 -13.61 90.83 -75.66
CA ALA A 149 -13.22 90.71 -77.06
C ALA A 149 -14.05 89.68 -77.83
N MET A 150 -14.48 88.59 -77.16
CA MET A 150 -15.39 87.60 -77.73
C MET A 150 -16.78 88.14 -78.09
N LEU A 151 -17.23 89.25 -77.49
CA LEU A 151 -18.59 89.78 -77.70
C LEU A 151 -18.76 90.49 -79.05
N ASP A 152 -17.69 91.08 -79.59
CA ASP A 152 -17.71 91.85 -80.85
C ASP A 152 -16.63 91.35 -81.83
N HIS A 153 -16.17 90.10 -81.65
CA HIS A 153 -15.13 89.45 -82.47
C HIS A 153 -13.85 90.28 -82.65
N THR A 154 -13.50 91.10 -81.65
CA THR A 154 -12.24 91.84 -81.61
C THR A 154 -11.12 90.98 -81.03
N SER A 155 -9.86 91.40 -81.19
CA SER A 155 -8.68 90.68 -80.67
C SER A 155 -8.19 91.26 -79.35
N TRP A 156 -7.89 90.40 -78.36
CA TRP A 156 -7.23 90.77 -77.10
C TRP A 156 -5.75 90.35 -77.11
N GLU A 157 -4.84 91.30 -76.87
CA GLU A 157 -3.41 91.05 -76.69
C GLU A 157 -3.12 90.74 -75.22
N LYS A 158 -2.49 89.60 -74.94
CA LYS A 158 -2.22 89.16 -73.56
C LYS A 158 -1.06 89.92 -72.94
N ILE A 159 -1.21 90.34 -71.69
CA ILE A 159 -0.24 91.15 -70.95
C ILE A 159 0.70 90.25 -70.12
N GLU A 160 0.24 89.09 -69.65
CA GLU A 160 1.01 88.14 -68.83
C GLU A 160 2.39 87.74 -69.43
N PRO A 161 2.53 87.44 -70.74
CA PRO A 161 3.81 87.01 -71.30
C PRO A 161 4.92 88.07 -71.17
N SER A 162 4.59 89.35 -71.35
CA SER A 162 5.54 90.45 -71.19
C SER A 162 6.04 90.61 -69.75
N ILE A 163 5.24 90.19 -68.77
CA ILE A 163 5.61 90.18 -67.36
C ILE A 163 6.56 89.00 -67.04
N LEU A 164 6.34 87.84 -67.65
CA LEU A 164 7.17 86.64 -67.43
C LEU A 164 8.58 86.77 -68.01
N ASP A 165 8.74 87.45 -69.14
CA ASP A 165 10.06 87.71 -69.73
C ASP A 165 10.88 88.67 -68.85
N LEU A 166 10.28 89.72 -68.30
CA LEU A 166 10.92 90.63 -67.35
C LEU A 166 11.38 89.92 -66.05
N MET A 167 10.67 88.87 -65.62
CA MET A 167 11.05 88.09 -64.42
C MET A 167 12.27 87.18 -64.65
N ARG A 168 12.51 86.77 -65.90
CA ARG A 168 13.57 85.80 -66.23
C ARG A 168 14.96 86.45 -66.24
N ASP A 169 15.06 87.70 -66.70
CA ASP A 169 16.36 88.34 -66.94
C ASP A 169 17.00 88.94 -65.66
N GLU A 170 16.24 89.27 -64.61
CA GLU A 170 16.78 89.87 -63.37
C GLU A 170 16.86 88.92 -62.14
N GLY A 171 16.22 87.75 -62.16
CA GLY A 171 16.11 86.85 -60.99
C GLY A 171 17.37 86.03 -60.63
N THR A 172 18.24 85.74 -61.59
CA THR A 172 19.36 84.79 -61.43
C THR A 172 20.51 85.34 -60.56
N ILE A 173 20.74 86.65 -60.56
CA ILE A 173 21.87 87.28 -59.85
C ILE A 173 21.65 87.31 -58.32
N ILE A 174 20.39 87.34 -57.88
CA ILE A 174 20.04 87.52 -56.45
C ILE A 174 20.13 86.19 -55.68
N ILE A 175 19.77 85.06 -56.29
CA ILE A 175 19.78 83.74 -55.64
C ILE A 175 21.22 83.27 -55.36
N GLN A 176 22.14 83.45 -56.32
CA GLN A 176 23.54 83.04 -56.20
C GLN A 176 24.24 83.73 -55.02
N ARG A 177 23.95 85.02 -54.78
CA ARG A 177 24.54 85.81 -53.69
C ARG A 177 24.12 85.31 -52.30
N ASN A 178 22.88 84.86 -52.15
CA ASN A 178 22.33 84.45 -50.85
C ASN A 178 22.79 83.05 -50.45
N LEU A 179 23.00 82.13 -51.41
CA LEU A 179 23.52 80.78 -51.14
C LEU A 179 24.95 80.79 -50.57
N SER A 180 25.83 81.61 -51.15
CA SER A 180 27.23 81.70 -50.67
C SER A 180 27.34 82.27 -49.25
N ALA A 181 26.51 83.26 -48.90
CA ALA A 181 26.50 83.85 -47.56
C ALA A 181 26.08 82.85 -46.47
N MET A 182 25.10 81.99 -46.77
CA MET A 182 24.58 81.01 -45.82
C MET A 182 25.57 79.84 -45.57
N ALA A 183 26.28 79.39 -46.61
CA ALA A 183 27.30 78.36 -46.47
C ALA A 183 28.47 78.81 -45.57
N GLU A 184 28.86 80.08 -45.66
CA GLU A 184 29.93 80.66 -44.84
C GLU A 184 29.53 80.78 -43.35
N GLU A 185 28.29 81.15 -43.06
CA GLU A 185 27.77 81.27 -41.69
C GLU A 185 27.68 79.90 -40.99
N LEU A 186 27.24 78.86 -41.69
CA LEU A 186 27.19 77.48 -41.15
C LEU A 186 28.58 76.89 -40.90
N GLY A 187 29.59 77.31 -41.68
CA GLY A 187 30.98 76.90 -41.51
C GLY A 187 31.67 77.49 -40.27
N LYS A 188 31.30 78.71 -39.84
CA LYS A 188 31.95 79.42 -38.73
C LYS A 188 31.47 78.99 -37.32
N GLN A 189 30.34 78.29 -37.22
CA GLN A 189 29.77 77.92 -35.91
C GLN A 189 30.41 76.65 -35.32
N GLN A 190 31.05 76.79 -34.14
CA GLN A 190 31.58 75.67 -33.34
C GLN A 190 30.55 75.02 -32.39
N LYS A 191 29.44 75.70 -32.07
CA LYS A 191 28.38 75.20 -31.17
C LYS A 191 27.04 75.20 -31.91
N MET A 192 26.28 74.11 -31.82
CA MET A 192 24.96 74.01 -32.45
C MET A 192 23.94 74.91 -31.75
N LYS A 193 23.39 75.89 -32.47
CA LYS A 193 22.22 76.68 -32.07
C LYS A 193 21.01 76.23 -32.90
N SER A 194 20.13 75.41 -32.34
CA SER A 194 18.99 74.78 -33.03
C SER A 194 18.12 75.77 -33.82
N THR A 195 17.91 76.98 -33.29
CA THR A 195 17.11 78.03 -33.94
C THR A 195 17.70 78.55 -35.25
N LEU A 196 19.04 78.61 -35.35
CA LEU A 196 19.74 79.10 -36.55
C LEU A 196 19.64 78.07 -37.68
N PHE A 197 19.84 76.79 -37.37
CA PHE A 197 19.73 75.70 -38.34
C PHE A 197 18.28 75.52 -38.83
N THR A 198 17.30 75.66 -37.93
CA THR A 198 15.87 75.60 -38.30
C THR A 198 15.47 76.75 -39.22
N LYS A 199 16.01 77.96 -38.97
CA LYS A 199 15.80 79.12 -39.84
C LYS A 199 16.43 78.92 -41.22
N ALA A 200 17.68 78.45 -41.27
CA ALA A 200 18.39 78.16 -42.51
C ALA A 200 17.64 77.12 -43.36
N MET A 201 17.15 76.04 -42.76
CA MET A 201 16.37 75.00 -43.46
C MET A 201 15.09 75.56 -44.10
N LYS A 202 14.37 76.46 -43.41
CA LYS A 202 13.16 77.09 -43.96
C LYS A 202 13.47 78.04 -45.13
N GLU A 203 14.58 78.77 -45.05
CA GLU A 203 15.04 79.66 -46.13
C GLU A 203 15.49 78.86 -47.36
N MET A 204 16.19 77.73 -47.16
CA MET A 204 16.57 76.79 -48.21
C MET A 204 15.36 76.24 -48.98
N VAL A 205 14.30 75.85 -48.28
CA VAL A 205 13.04 75.38 -48.88
C VAL A 205 12.39 76.48 -49.73
N ALA A 206 12.42 77.73 -49.29
CA ALA A 206 11.82 78.86 -50.01
C ALA A 206 12.53 79.16 -51.34
N TRP A 207 13.85 78.92 -51.44
CA TRP A 207 14.63 79.14 -52.67
C TRP A 207 14.53 77.97 -53.65
N TRP A 208 14.15 76.77 -53.19
CA TRP A 208 14.11 75.55 -54.00
C TRP A 208 13.27 75.67 -55.27
N ALA A 209 12.13 76.37 -55.21
CA ALA A 209 11.18 76.50 -56.32
C ALA A 209 11.69 77.36 -57.50
N VAL A 210 12.64 78.26 -57.23
CA VAL A 210 13.18 79.23 -58.20
C VAL A 210 14.67 78.99 -58.50
N ALA A 211 15.28 77.96 -57.90
CA ALA A 211 16.69 77.63 -58.02
C ALA A 211 17.02 76.87 -59.33
N THR A 212 18.18 77.17 -59.91
CA THR A 212 18.77 76.39 -61.02
C THR A 212 19.18 74.99 -60.55
N PRO A 213 19.34 74.01 -61.46
CA PRO A 213 19.81 72.66 -61.11
C PRO A 213 21.12 72.65 -60.28
N GLU A 214 22.09 73.50 -60.63
CA GLU A 214 23.34 73.62 -59.86
C GLU A 214 23.12 74.19 -58.45
N SER A 215 22.19 75.15 -58.31
CA SER A 215 21.83 75.73 -57.01
C SER A 215 21.11 74.70 -56.11
N LYS A 216 20.35 73.77 -56.69
CA LYS A 216 19.66 72.69 -55.97
C LYS A 216 20.63 71.65 -55.40
N GLU A 217 21.71 71.33 -56.12
CA GLU A 217 22.74 70.42 -55.65
C GLU A 217 23.46 70.96 -54.41
N GLN A 218 23.81 72.26 -54.42
CA GLN A 218 24.43 72.95 -53.29
C GLN A 218 23.53 73.00 -52.04
N LEU A 219 22.21 73.16 -52.23
CA LEU A 219 21.24 73.10 -51.14
C LEU A 219 21.22 71.69 -50.49
N ASN A 220 21.37 70.62 -51.27
CA ASN A 220 21.40 69.27 -50.74
C ASN A 220 22.67 68.94 -49.95
N GLU A 221 23.85 69.40 -50.40
CA GLU A 221 25.10 69.22 -49.64
C GLU A 221 25.07 69.90 -48.26
N LEU A 222 24.46 71.09 -48.17
CA LEU A 222 24.35 71.82 -46.91
C LEU A 222 23.47 71.09 -45.89
N ALA A 223 22.39 70.44 -46.34
CA ALA A 223 21.51 69.68 -45.46
C ALA A 223 22.19 68.42 -44.90
N ILE A 224 22.98 67.70 -45.71
CA ILE A 224 23.75 66.51 -45.25
C ILE A 224 24.75 66.88 -44.14
N LYS A 225 25.40 68.05 -44.24
CA LYS A 225 26.32 68.54 -43.20
C LYS A 225 25.64 68.80 -41.85
N ILE A 226 24.33 69.09 -41.85
CA ILE A 226 23.53 69.25 -40.63
C ILE A 226 23.23 67.88 -40.01
N GLU A 227 22.82 66.89 -40.82
CA GLU A 227 22.51 65.52 -40.37
C GLU A 227 23.70 64.83 -39.67
N GLN A 228 24.93 65.12 -40.08
CA GLN A 228 26.14 64.54 -39.48
C GLN A 228 26.49 65.13 -38.11
N ARG A 229 26.10 66.38 -37.82
CA ARG A 229 26.51 67.10 -36.59
C ARG A 229 25.59 66.87 -35.39
N VAL A 230 24.35 66.44 -35.64
CA VAL A 230 23.31 66.32 -34.60
C VAL A 230 23.53 65.11 -33.68
N PRO A 231 23.91 63.91 -34.18
CA PRO A 231 24.16 62.74 -33.32
C PRO A 231 25.31 62.94 -32.32
N ASP A 232 26.42 63.55 -32.74
CA ASP A 232 27.58 63.81 -31.87
C ASP A 232 27.25 64.74 -30.69
N ALA A 233 26.41 65.75 -30.93
CA ALA A 233 25.96 66.68 -29.90
C ALA A 233 25.01 65.99 -28.89
N TYR A 234 24.20 65.04 -29.35
CA TYR A 234 23.29 64.26 -28.53
C TYR A 234 24.03 63.24 -27.65
N ASP A 235 25.05 62.57 -28.19
CA ASP A 235 25.91 61.65 -27.43
C ASP A 235 26.63 62.35 -26.27
N LYS A 236 27.12 63.57 -26.53
CA LYS A 236 27.76 64.41 -25.51
C LYS A 236 26.78 64.88 -24.44
N ALA A 237 25.51 65.11 -24.78
CA ALA A 237 24.46 65.46 -23.82
C ALA A 237 24.06 64.25 -22.95
N LEU A 238 23.97 63.06 -23.53
CA LEU A 238 23.69 61.79 -22.83
C LEU A 238 24.81 61.44 -21.84
N SER A 239 26.07 61.51 -22.27
CA SER A 239 27.24 61.21 -21.42
C SER A 239 27.48 62.23 -20.30
N SER A 240 27.04 63.48 -20.47
CA SER A 240 27.14 64.53 -19.44
C SER A 240 25.89 64.67 -18.55
N GLY A 241 24.81 63.92 -18.83
CA GLY A 241 23.57 63.94 -18.04
C GLY A 241 22.73 65.22 -18.17
N ASN A 242 22.89 65.98 -19.24
CA ASN A 242 22.18 67.25 -19.44
C ASN A 242 20.83 67.04 -20.16
N GLY A 243 19.82 66.58 -19.41
CA GLY A 243 18.51 66.20 -19.93
C GLY A 243 17.75 67.32 -20.68
N SER A 244 17.99 68.59 -20.33
CA SER A 244 17.38 69.72 -21.05
C SER A 244 17.91 69.86 -22.49
N THR A 245 19.17 69.52 -22.71
CA THR A 245 19.80 69.61 -24.05
C THR A 245 19.43 68.39 -24.88
N GLU A 246 19.28 67.23 -24.24
CA GLU A 246 18.77 66.00 -24.86
C GLU A 246 17.35 66.21 -25.42
N GLU A 247 16.43 66.72 -24.61
CA GLU A 247 15.03 66.92 -25.02
C GLU A 247 14.89 67.92 -26.17
N ASN A 248 15.64 69.02 -26.12
CA ASN A 248 15.67 70.02 -27.19
C ASN A 248 16.23 69.48 -28.52
N LEU A 249 17.24 68.61 -28.48
CA LEU A 249 17.80 67.97 -29.67
C LEU A 249 16.86 66.92 -30.26
N ALA A 250 16.08 66.23 -29.42
CA ALA A 250 15.04 65.30 -29.88
C ALA A 250 13.87 66.02 -30.57
N ILE A 251 13.43 67.16 -30.04
CA ILE A 251 12.42 68.02 -30.67
C ILE A 251 12.93 68.54 -32.02
N PHE A 252 14.17 69.03 -32.06
CA PHE A 252 14.81 69.50 -33.28
C PHE A 252 14.89 68.41 -34.36
N ALA A 253 15.27 67.18 -34.01
CA ALA A 253 15.37 66.07 -34.98
C ALA A 253 14.02 65.79 -35.66
N LYS A 254 12.91 65.90 -34.92
CA LYS A 254 11.56 65.73 -35.45
C LYS A 254 11.17 66.84 -36.43
N GLU A 255 11.42 68.10 -36.08
CA GLU A 255 11.16 69.25 -36.96
C GLU A 255 12.05 69.22 -38.21
N TYR A 256 13.30 68.79 -38.07
CA TYR A 256 14.24 68.64 -39.18
C TYR A 256 13.78 67.58 -40.19
N ASP A 257 13.40 66.39 -39.71
CA ASP A 257 12.92 65.28 -40.55
C ASP A 257 11.65 65.70 -41.36
N GLU A 258 10.80 66.58 -40.81
CA GLU A 258 9.60 67.11 -41.49
C GLU A 258 9.94 68.11 -42.61
N GLU A 259 10.86 69.05 -42.39
CA GLU A 259 11.24 70.05 -43.40
C GLU A 259 12.18 69.47 -44.47
N ARG A 260 13.05 68.51 -44.13
CA ARG A 260 13.97 67.85 -45.07
C ARG A 260 13.23 67.13 -46.21
N LYS A 261 12.04 66.60 -45.95
CA LYS A 261 11.16 66.00 -46.97
C LYS A 261 10.77 66.96 -48.09
N LYS A 262 10.79 68.28 -47.86
CA LYS A 262 10.40 69.31 -48.86
C LYS A 262 11.54 69.74 -49.80
N LEU A 263 12.78 69.31 -49.53
CA LEU A 263 13.99 69.60 -50.32
C LEU A 263 14.37 68.47 -51.29
N SER A 264 13.47 67.51 -51.52
CA SER A 264 13.69 66.34 -52.38
C SER A 264 12.42 66.02 -53.17
N ASP A 265 12.59 65.60 -54.42
CA ASP A 265 11.48 65.11 -55.26
C ASP A 265 11.12 63.62 -54.95
N SER A 266 11.82 62.97 -54.00
CA SER A 266 11.57 61.59 -53.53
C SER A 266 11.49 61.47 -51.99
N PRO A 267 10.63 60.59 -51.43
CA PRO A 267 10.44 60.46 -49.99
C PRO A 267 11.58 59.70 -49.28
N ILE A 268 12.03 60.22 -48.13
CA ILE A 268 13.08 59.64 -47.27
C ILE A 268 12.51 58.45 -46.45
N SER A 269 13.26 57.35 -46.34
CA SER A 269 12.90 56.14 -45.57
C SER A 269 12.86 56.38 -44.05
N GLU A 270 11.87 55.81 -43.34
CA GLU A 270 11.77 55.84 -41.87
C GLU A 270 12.96 55.18 -41.13
N SER A 271 13.77 54.37 -41.82
CA SER A 271 14.99 53.79 -41.24
C SER A 271 16.16 54.77 -41.15
N GLU A 272 16.13 55.87 -41.91
CA GLU A 272 17.24 56.82 -42.02
C GLU A 272 17.02 58.12 -41.24
N SER A 273 15.83 58.28 -40.63
CA SER A 273 15.43 59.49 -39.90
C SER A 273 16.32 59.81 -38.71
N LEU A 274 16.56 61.09 -38.48
CA LEU A 274 17.42 61.56 -37.41
C LEU A 274 16.80 61.23 -36.04
N THR A 275 15.47 61.30 -35.95
CA THR A 275 14.69 60.96 -34.74
C THR A 275 14.96 59.52 -34.25
N ARG A 276 15.00 58.54 -35.15
CA ARG A 276 15.18 57.12 -34.81
C ARG A 276 16.62 56.80 -34.37
N LYS A 277 17.60 57.51 -34.95
CA LYS A 277 19.03 57.39 -34.57
C LYS A 277 19.26 57.85 -33.12
N LEU A 278 18.65 58.96 -32.71
CA LEU A 278 18.78 59.48 -31.34
C LEU A 278 18.10 58.56 -30.30
N GLN A 279 16.93 57.99 -30.61
CA GLN A 279 16.23 57.06 -29.72
C GLN A 279 17.05 55.78 -29.42
N LYS A 280 17.75 55.24 -30.42
CA LYS A 280 18.61 54.05 -30.26
C LYS A 280 19.79 54.29 -29.31
N MET A 281 20.36 55.50 -29.30
CA MET A 281 21.49 55.84 -28.42
C MET A 281 21.07 55.95 -26.95
N LYS A 282 19.86 56.48 -26.67
CA LYS A 282 19.33 56.61 -25.30
C LYS A 282 19.05 55.25 -24.63
N SER A 283 18.56 54.26 -25.37
CA SER A 283 18.27 52.92 -24.84
C SER A 283 19.52 52.16 -24.39
N SER A 284 20.66 52.28 -25.10
CA SER A 284 21.87 51.53 -24.78
C SER A 284 22.56 52.00 -23.48
N VAL A 285 22.61 53.32 -23.23
CA VAL A 285 23.28 53.89 -22.03
C VAL A 285 22.49 53.63 -20.73
N THR A 286 21.16 53.59 -20.82
CA THR A 286 20.28 53.38 -19.66
C THR A 286 20.37 51.94 -19.11
N VAL A 287 20.59 50.97 -20.00
CA VAL A 287 20.70 49.54 -19.67
C VAL A 287 22.00 49.20 -18.96
N GLU A 288 23.12 49.81 -19.36
CA GLU A 288 24.45 49.51 -18.79
C GLU A 288 24.58 49.99 -17.33
N ARG A 289 23.97 51.13 -17.00
CA ARG A 289 23.98 51.71 -15.65
C ARG A 289 23.12 50.93 -14.66
N LEU A 290 22.01 50.35 -15.11
CA LEU A 290 21.11 49.54 -14.26
C LEU A 290 21.75 48.18 -13.93
N LEU A 291 22.36 47.48 -14.89
CA LEU A 291 22.95 46.16 -14.67
C LEU A 291 24.15 46.18 -13.69
N GLN A 292 24.98 47.23 -13.71
CA GLN A 292 26.12 47.36 -12.79
C GLN A 292 25.66 47.60 -11.34
N SER A 293 24.63 48.42 -11.13
CA SER A 293 24.07 48.68 -9.79
C SER A 293 23.44 47.44 -9.15
N VAL A 294 22.92 46.53 -9.96
CA VAL A 294 22.11 45.39 -9.53
C VAL A 294 22.98 44.21 -9.11
N ALA A 295 24.01 43.87 -9.90
CA ALA A 295 24.95 42.81 -9.57
C ALA A 295 25.72 43.11 -8.26
N GLN A 296 26.06 44.39 -8.02
CA GLN A 296 26.71 44.83 -6.79
C GLN A 296 25.77 44.68 -5.57
N SER A 297 24.49 45.06 -5.70
CA SER A 297 23.52 45.01 -4.60
C SER A 297 23.09 43.59 -4.21
N ALA A 298 23.00 42.67 -5.17
CA ALA A 298 22.66 41.27 -4.91
C ALA A 298 23.75 40.55 -4.08
N LYS A 299 25.03 40.78 -4.43
CA LYS A 299 26.18 40.15 -3.77
C LYS A 299 26.42 40.64 -2.34
N GLU A 300 26.27 41.94 -2.09
CA GLU A 300 26.43 42.51 -0.74
C GLU A 300 25.32 42.07 0.23
N ARG A 301 24.08 41.93 -0.25
CA ARG A 301 22.94 41.47 0.56
C ARG A 301 23.00 39.98 0.90
N HIS A 302 23.53 39.15 0.01
CA HIS A 302 23.71 37.71 0.26
C HIS A 302 24.54 37.44 1.53
N ALA A 303 25.69 38.12 1.69
CA ALA A 303 26.56 37.94 2.84
C ALA A 303 25.90 38.33 4.19
N THR A 304 25.07 39.38 4.19
CA THR A 304 24.34 39.81 5.40
C THR A 304 23.25 38.82 5.77
N LEU A 305 22.50 38.30 4.79
CA LEU A 305 21.46 37.31 5.03
C LEU A 305 22.03 35.97 5.48
N HIS A 306 23.18 35.56 4.96
CA HIS A 306 23.87 34.33 5.38
C HIS A 306 24.26 34.37 6.87
N ALA A 307 24.80 35.49 7.36
CA ALA A 307 25.12 35.65 8.79
C ALA A 307 23.87 35.55 9.68
N SER A 308 22.74 36.12 9.23
CA SER A 308 21.45 36.01 9.94
C SER A 308 20.88 34.58 9.92
N TYR A 309 21.10 33.83 8.83
CA TYR A 309 20.79 32.41 8.75
C TYR A 309 21.58 31.59 9.78
N GLU A 310 22.90 31.79 9.89
CA GLU A 310 23.74 31.03 10.85
C GLU A 310 23.29 31.23 12.29
N GLU A 311 23.02 32.48 12.69
CA GLU A 311 22.50 32.80 14.02
C GLU A 311 21.15 32.14 14.29
N THR A 312 20.23 32.23 13.32
CA THR A 312 18.90 31.61 13.41
C THR A 312 19.00 30.09 13.55
N MET A 313 19.87 29.44 12.77
CA MET A 313 20.06 27.98 12.82
C MET A 313 20.63 27.49 14.15
N ILE A 314 21.55 28.24 14.78
CA ILE A 314 22.05 27.93 16.12
C ILE A 314 20.90 27.96 17.13
N ASN A 315 20.09 29.00 17.08
CA ASN A 315 18.97 29.20 17.99
C ASN A 315 17.87 28.14 17.81
N VAL A 316 17.56 27.77 16.55
CA VAL A 316 16.59 26.72 16.22
C VAL A 316 17.09 25.35 16.67
N LYS A 317 18.37 25.00 16.45
CA LYS A 317 18.96 23.71 16.88
C LYS A 317 19.04 23.54 18.40
N ALA A 318 19.07 24.64 19.16
CA ALA A 318 19.11 24.59 20.62
C ALA A 318 17.78 24.16 21.27
N VAL A 319 16.67 24.19 20.52
CA VAL A 319 15.33 23.86 21.01
C VAL A 319 14.86 22.55 20.40
N SER A 320 14.28 21.68 21.23
CA SER A 320 13.72 20.41 20.77
C SER A 320 12.47 20.64 19.92
N ARG A 321 12.33 19.91 18.81
CA ARG A 321 11.30 20.17 17.79
C ARG A 321 9.87 20.00 18.30
N ASP A 322 9.65 19.20 19.35
CA ASP A 322 8.37 19.03 20.02
C ASP A 322 7.89 20.30 20.74
N LYS A 323 8.78 21.26 20.99
CA LYS A 323 8.46 22.56 21.62
C LYS A 323 8.19 23.69 20.63
N PHE A 324 8.43 23.48 19.33
CA PHE A 324 8.26 24.53 18.33
C PHE A 324 6.82 25.04 18.20
N GLU A 325 5.83 24.17 18.45
CA GLU A 325 4.40 24.49 18.41
C GLU A 325 3.85 25.07 19.73
N GLU A 326 4.66 25.10 20.80
CA GLU A 326 4.27 25.73 22.07
C GLU A 326 4.09 27.24 21.85
N SER A 327 3.00 27.81 22.36
CA SER A 327 2.66 29.24 22.26
C SER A 327 2.35 29.82 23.64
N GLU A 328 2.56 31.13 23.83
CA GLU A 328 2.31 31.84 25.10
C GLU A 328 0.82 32.01 25.47
N GLY A 329 -0.09 31.17 24.95
CA GLY A 329 -1.52 31.26 25.23
C GLY A 329 -2.27 32.22 24.31
N VAL A 330 -3.56 32.45 24.61
CA VAL A 330 -4.51 33.14 23.74
C VAL A 330 -4.92 34.48 24.32
N THR A 331 -4.73 35.55 23.54
CA THR A 331 -5.07 36.91 23.94
C THR A 331 -6.30 37.39 23.18
N TRP A 332 -7.36 37.72 23.91
CA TRP A 332 -8.58 38.29 23.36
C TRP A 332 -8.49 39.82 23.34
N LYS A 333 -8.99 40.43 22.26
CA LYS A 333 -9.09 41.89 22.12
C LYS A 333 -10.49 42.30 21.68
N PHE A 334 -10.89 43.53 21.96
CA PHE A 334 -12.17 44.09 21.52
C PHE A 334 -12.00 45.46 20.87
N LYS A 335 -12.88 45.77 19.91
CA LYS A 335 -12.81 46.99 19.12
C LYS A 335 -13.35 48.20 19.89
N LEU A 336 -12.58 49.28 19.96
CA LEU A 336 -12.98 50.58 20.49
C LEU A 336 -13.71 51.40 19.41
N ARG A 337 -14.40 52.48 19.83
CA ARG A 337 -15.06 53.42 18.89
C ARG A 337 -14.08 54.12 17.96
N SER A 338 -12.81 54.26 18.36
CA SER A 338 -11.74 54.81 17.52
C SER A 338 -11.31 53.88 16.38
N GLY A 339 -11.84 52.66 16.32
CA GLY A 339 -11.41 51.62 15.37
C GLY A 339 -10.26 50.75 15.86
N ALA A 340 -9.49 51.21 16.86
CA ALA A 340 -8.40 50.43 17.47
C ALA A 340 -8.92 49.28 18.34
N PHE A 341 -8.16 48.20 18.44
CA PHE A 341 -8.47 47.07 19.33
C PHE A 341 -7.75 47.22 20.68
N LYS A 342 -8.48 47.03 21.78
CA LYS A 342 -7.94 46.98 23.15
C LYS A 342 -7.93 45.54 23.64
N ALA A 343 -6.84 45.08 24.23
CA ALA A 343 -6.77 43.76 24.86
C ALA A 343 -7.62 43.69 26.13
N TYR A 344 -8.21 42.52 26.40
CA TYR A 344 -8.63 42.20 27.76
C TYR A 344 -7.37 42.06 28.64
N ASP A 345 -7.52 42.28 29.93
CA ASP A 345 -6.51 41.83 30.89
C ASP A 345 -6.38 40.30 30.86
N GLU A 346 -5.29 39.79 31.45
CA GLU A 346 -4.89 38.38 31.37
C GLU A 346 -5.97 37.43 31.92
N ASP A 347 -6.55 37.76 33.08
CA ASP A 347 -7.60 36.97 33.72
C ASP A 347 -8.89 36.93 32.88
N ARG A 348 -9.31 38.08 32.35
CA ARG A 348 -10.50 38.17 31.48
C ARG A 348 -10.26 37.54 30.12
N SER A 349 -9.05 37.63 29.57
CA SER A 349 -8.70 36.92 28.35
C SER A 349 -8.82 35.40 28.54
N ALA A 350 -8.35 34.88 29.67
CA ALA A 350 -8.49 33.46 30.02
C ALA A 350 -9.94 33.03 30.28
N GLU A 351 -10.77 33.90 30.86
CA GLU A 351 -12.20 33.67 31.04
C GLU A 351 -12.97 33.64 29.71
N VAL A 352 -12.70 34.59 28.82
CA VAL A 352 -13.28 34.63 27.46
C VAL A 352 -12.88 33.37 26.69
N GLU A 353 -11.62 32.93 26.79
CA GLU A 353 -11.14 31.70 26.16
C GLU A 353 -11.84 30.46 26.72
N ARG A 354 -12.05 30.36 28.04
CA ARG A 354 -12.81 29.25 28.63
C ARG A 354 -14.25 29.19 28.10
N HIS A 355 -14.92 30.33 27.98
CA HIS A 355 -16.27 30.39 27.41
C HIS A 355 -16.28 30.02 25.93
N TYR A 356 -15.30 30.47 25.15
CA TYR A 356 -15.15 30.11 23.74
C TYR A 356 -14.91 28.61 23.54
N GLN A 357 -14.03 28.01 24.34
CA GLN A 357 -13.77 26.56 24.30
C GLN A 357 -14.98 25.74 24.74
N SER A 358 -15.79 26.24 25.70
CA SER A 358 -17.06 25.60 26.05
C SER A 358 -18.03 25.61 24.87
N TRP A 359 -18.19 26.75 24.20
CA TRP A 359 -19.05 26.88 23.02
C TRP A 359 -18.61 25.98 21.85
N LEU A 360 -17.29 25.79 21.65
CA LEU A 360 -16.75 24.85 20.68
C LEU A 360 -17.08 23.40 21.03
N ARG A 361 -16.91 23.00 22.30
CA ARG A 361 -17.25 21.65 22.79
C ARG A 361 -18.73 21.32 22.62
N ASP A 362 -19.59 22.32 22.77
CA ASP A 362 -21.05 22.17 22.61
C ASP A 362 -21.50 22.14 21.14
N GLY A 363 -20.56 22.09 20.19
CA GLY A 363 -20.85 21.95 18.76
C GLY A 363 -21.20 23.27 18.05
N LYS A 364 -20.72 24.41 18.57
CA LYS A 364 -21.01 25.75 18.03
C LYS A 364 -22.50 26.04 17.89
N PRO A 365 -23.29 25.89 18.96
CA PRO A 365 -24.75 26.05 18.90
C PRO A 365 -25.11 27.44 18.40
N THR A 366 -26.09 27.51 17.48
CA THR A 366 -26.56 28.77 16.87
C THR A 366 -27.72 29.40 17.64
N ALA A 367 -28.31 28.73 18.63
CA ALA A 367 -29.35 29.30 19.47
C ALA A 367 -28.80 30.45 20.34
N LYS A 368 -29.54 31.57 20.45
CA LYS A 368 -29.05 32.82 21.09
C LYS A 368 -28.69 32.64 22.57
N ASP A 369 -29.41 31.79 23.28
CA ASP A 369 -29.22 31.42 24.68
C ASP A 369 -27.99 30.54 24.90
N LYS A 370 -27.61 29.73 23.91
CA LYS A 370 -26.48 28.77 23.99
C LYS A 370 -25.16 29.30 23.44
N ARG A 371 -25.16 30.47 22.79
CA ARG A 371 -23.95 31.10 22.22
C ARG A 371 -23.55 32.41 22.90
N ARG A 372 -24.36 32.87 23.88
CA ARG A 372 -24.12 34.10 24.62
C ARG A 372 -23.56 33.80 26.00
N TYR A 373 -22.49 34.49 26.33
CA TYR A 373 -21.84 34.43 27.65
C TYR A 373 -21.75 35.84 28.22
N THR A 374 -21.62 35.97 29.54
CA THR A 374 -21.54 37.27 30.19
C THR A 374 -20.21 37.38 30.93
N ILE A 375 -19.53 38.51 30.77
CA ILE A 375 -18.29 38.84 31.47
C ILE A 375 -18.41 40.22 32.14
N GLU A 376 -17.61 40.48 33.16
CA GLU A 376 -17.55 41.76 33.87
C GLU A 376 -16.22 42.47 33.62
N ILE A 377 -16.28 43.68 33.06
CA ILE A 377 -15.09 44.46 32.72
C ILE A 377 -14.97 45.62 33.71
N LYS A 378 -13.79 45.79 34.31
CA LYS A 378 -13.48 46.91 35.20
C LYS A 378 -13.41 48.23 34.41
N VAL A 379 -14.16 49.23 34.83
CA VAL A 379 -14.26 50.57 34.21
C VAL A 379 -13.96 51.65 35.26
N ASP A 380 -13.11 52.61 34.92
CA ASP A 380 -12.75 53.73 35.80
C ASP A 380 -13.85 54.80 35.78
N LYS A 381 -14.31 55.27 36.95
CA LYS A 381 -15.42 56.24 37.07
C LYS A 381 -14.97 57.71 36.90
N ARG A 382 -13.68 57.99 36.81
CA ARG A 382 -13.12 59.35 36.68
C ARG A 382 -13.40 59.94 35.29
N GLY A 383 -14.63 60.40 35.05
CA GLY A 383 -14.98 61.10 33.80
C GLY A 383 -16.46 61.32 33.48
N ARG A 384 -17.42 60.80 34.27
CA ARG A 384 -18.85 61.10 34.04
C ARG A 384 -19.20 62.50 34.59
N ARG A 385 -19.48 63.46 33.70
CA ARG A 385 -20.02 64.79 34.03
C ARG A 385 -21.31 64.67 34.88
N LYS A 386 -21.38 65.37 36.02
CA LYS A 386 -22.59 65.58 36.85
C LYS A 386 -23.73 66.14 35.96
N LYS A 387 -24.94 65.59 36.07
CA LYS A 387 -26.17 66.22 35.55
C LYS A 387 -26.55 67.39 36.50
N PRO A 388 -27.00 68.56 36.00
CA PRO A 388 -27.46 69.65 36.86
C PRO A 388 -28.87 69.31 37.41
N GLY A 389 -29.07 69.41 38.73
CA GLY A 389 -30.42 69.56 39.31
C GLY A 389 -30.91 68.54 40.35
N VAL A 390 -30.05 67.79 41.06
CA VAL A 390 -30.50 66.94 42.20
C VAL A 390 -29.81 67.40 43.50
N PRO A 391 -30.55 67.65 44.61
CA PRO A 391 -29.96 68.06 45.88
C PRO A 391 -29.09 66.95 46.49
N GLU A 392 -27.97 67.33 47.12
CA GLU A 392 -27.06 66.42 47.81
C GLU A 392 -27.67 66.00 49.17
N ASP A 393 -27.85 64.68 49.34
CA ASP A 393 -28.17 64.04 50.61
C ASP A 393 -26.86 63.84 51.41
N PRO A 394 -26.72 64.38 52.64
CA PRO A 394 -25.43 64.41 53.34
C PRO A 394 -24.91 63.08 53.92
N GLU A 395 -25.57 61.94 53.69
CA GLU A 395 -25.24 60.66 54.36
C GLU A 395 -24.77 59.49 53.46
N ALA A 396 -24.37 59.70 52.20
CA ALA A 396 -23.85 58.62 51.36
C ALA A 396 -22.30 58.56 51.35
N GLY A 397 -21.73 57.53 51.99
CA GLY A 397 -20.29 57.28 52.11
C GLY A 397 -19.51 57.07 50.81
N GLU A 398 -18.16 57.03 50.94
CA GLU A 398 -17.16 56.96 49.87
C GLU A 398 -17.50 55.95 48.75
N VAL A 399 -17.68 56.47 47.53
CA VAL A 399 -17.95 55.65 46.34
C VAL A 399 -16.63 55.13 45.77
N GLU A 400 -16.49 53.81 45.65
CA GLU A 400 -15.32 53.16 45.03
C GLU A 400 -14.97 53.77 43.65
N PRO A 401 -13.66 53.94 43.33
CA PRO A 401 -13.22 54.68 42.14
C PRO A 401 -13.44 53.95 40.80
N TYR A 402 -14.04 52.76 40.81
CA TYR A 402 -14.32 51.94 39.63
C TYR A 402 -15.74 51.38 39.67
N SER A 403 -16.28 51.00 38.50
CA SER A 403 -17.42 50.09 38.36
C SER A 403 -17.00 48.85 37.59
N PHE A 404 -17.75 47.78 37.75
CA PHE A 404 -17.72 46.65 36.84
C PHE A 404 -18.93 46.77 35.93
N ASP A 405 -18.69 46.90 34.63
CA ASP A 405 -19.74 46.92 33.63
C ASP A 405 -19.91 45.50 33.07
N ARG A 406 -21.15 45.00 32.97
CA ARG A 406 -21.45 43.68 32.39
C ARG A 406 -21.54 43.73 30.86
N TYR A 407 -20.85 42.81 30.21
CA TYR A 407 -20.85 42.64 28.75
C TYR A 407 -21.32 41.24 28.35
N SER A 408 -22.20 41.16 27.36
CA SER A 408 -22.57 39.92 26.69
C SER A 408 -21.64 39.67 25.51
N LEU A 409 -21.02 38.51 25.46
CA LEU A 409 -20.23 37.97 24.35
C LEU A 409 -21.13 37.10 23.46
N ASP A 410 -21.07 37.25 22.15
CA ASP A 410 -21.68 36.36 21.16
C ASP A 410 -20.55 35.82 20.26
N PHE A 411 -20.18 34.55 20.43
CA PHE A 411 -19.06 33.94 19.70
C PHE A 411 -19.40 33.53 18.27
N LEU A 412 -20.68 33.46 17.91
CA LEU A 412 -21.08 33.26 16.52
C LEU A 412 -20.89 34.55 15.72
N LEU A 413 -21.23 35.69 16.32
CA LEU A 413 -21.06 37.00 15.70
C LEU A 413 -19.70 37.63 15.98
N MET A 414 -18.90 37.03 16.85
CA MET A 414 -17.64 37.59 17.37
C MET A 414 -17.82 39.03 17.85
N THR A 415 -18.82 39.25 18.70
CA THR A 415 -19.12 40.58 19.26
C THR A 415 -19.27 40.56 20.78
N GLN A 416 -19.03 41.71 21.39
CA GLN A 416 -19.43 42.03 22.75
C GLN A 416 -20.41 43.20 22.78
N LYS A 417 -21.33 43.20 23.73
CA LYS A 417 -22.29 44.29 23.95
C LYS A 417 -22.43 44.58 25.44
N ASN A 418 -22.28 45.84 25.84
CA ASN A 418 -22.56 46.27 27.20
C ASN A 418 -24.06 46.06 27.49
N ILE A 419 -24.39 45.32 28.55
CA ILE A 419 -25.76 44.97 28.93
C ILE A 419 -26.40 46.11 29.74
N GLU A 420 -25.58 46.90 30.44
CA GLU A 420 -26.01 47.91 31.41
C GLU A 420 -26.10 49.33 30.82
N GLY A 421 -25.69 49.55 29.56
CA GLY A 421 -25.74 50.86 28.91
C GLY A 421 -26.16 50.82 27.43
N HIS A 422 -26.37 52.00 26.83
CA HIS A 422 -26.73 52.16 25.40
C HIS A 422 -25.54 51.96 24.43
N GLY A 423 -24.59 51.08 24.77
CA GLY A 423 -23.44 50.78 23.92
C GLY A 423 -23.80 49.87 22.74
N GLY A 424 -23.44 50.27 21.52
CA GLY A 424 -23.52 49.39 20.34
C GLY A 424 -22.60 48.16 20.43
N MET A 425 -22.86 47.15 19.60
CA MET A 425 -22.02 45.95 19.50
C MET A 425 -20.59 46.31 19.06
N ARG A 426 -19.59 45.66 19.66
CA ARG A 426 -18.16 45.81 19.35
C ARG A 426 -17.60 44.46 18.97
N ASN A 427 -16.77 44.40 17.93
CA ASN A 427 -16.15 43.13 17.54
C ASN A 427 -15.12 42.69 18.59
N VAL A 428 -15.05 41.38 18.81
CA VAL A 428 -14.00 40.73 19.60
C VAL A 428 -13.16 39.85 18.69
N ASN A 429 -11.85 39.86 18.89
CA ASN A 429 -10.89 39.07 18.12
C ASN A 429 -10.09 38.18 19.06
N ARG A 430 -9.87 36.94 18.63
CA ARG A 430 -9.01 35.95 19.28
C ARG A 430 -7.65 35.97 18.57
N LEU A 431 -6.58 36.27 19.28
CA LEU A 431 -5.21 36.25 18.76
C LEU A 431 -4.42 35.14 19.45
N HIS A 432 -3.77 34.28 18.68
CA HIS A 432 -2.82 33.30 19.20
C HIS A 432 -1.48 34.00 19.47
N GLY A 433 -0.81 33.70 20.59
CA GLY A 433 0.58 34.10 20.79
C GLY A 433 1.52 33.50 19.74
N GLU A 434 2.65 34.16 19.48
CA GLU A 434 3.69 33.63 18.59
C GLU A 434 4.18 32.27 19.12
N THR A 435 4.37 31.30 18.23
CA THR A 435 4.97 30.03 18.61
C THR A 435 6.47 30.21 18.88
N VAL A 436 7.08 29.29 19.63
CA VAL A 436 8.53 29.30 19.85
C VAL A 436 9.29 29.33 18.52
N ALA A 437 8.84 28.56 17.51
CA ALA A 437 9.40 28.59 16.17
C ALA A 437 9.29 29.96 15.48
N GLN A 438 8.12 30.60 15.55
CA GLN A 438 7.91 31.92 14.95
C GLN A 438 8.82 32.97 15.60
N LYS A 439 8.97 32.94 16.92
CA LYS A 439 9.84 33.88 17.64
C LYS A 439 11.31 33.75 17.25
N LEU A 440 11.80 32.52 17.07
CA LEU A 440 13.21 32.26 16.72
C LEU A 440 13.55 32.65 15.27
N THR A 441 12.56 32.68 14.38
CA THR A 441 12.77 32.84 12.93
C THR A 441 12.26 34.17 12.36
N LYS A 442 11.50 34.94 13.14
CA LYS A 442 10.81 36.18 12.73
C LYS A 442 11.72 37.18 12.02
N ASP A 443 12.86 37.52 12.62
CA ASP A 443 13.73 38.58 12.10
C ASP A 443 14.38 38.15 10.78
N TYR A 444 14.84 36.90 10.70
CA TYR A 444 15.40 36.33 9.48
C TYR A 444 14.35 36.21 8.36
N PHE A 445 13.16 35.70 8.65
CA PHE A 445 12.09 35.58 7.65
C PHE A 445 11.61 36.93 7.13
N ASN A 446 11.55 37.96 7.98
CA ASN A 446 11.25 39.32 7.54
C ASN A 446 12.34 39.86 6.60
N ALA A 447 13.62 39.63 6.93
CA ALA A 447 14.74 40.03 6.08
C ALA A 447 14.72 39.32 4.71
N ILE A 448 14.32 38.04 4.66
CA ILE A 448 14.10 37.29 3.41
C ILE A 448 12.94 37.88 2.62
N LYS A 449 11.80 38.21 3.25
CA LYS A 449 10.67 38.87 2.56
C LYS A 449 11.08 40.21 1.96
N ASP A 450 11.82 41.03 2.70
CA ASP A 450 12.33 42.32 2.21
C ASP A 450 13.32 42.15 1.04
N TYR A 451 14.17 41.12 1.08
CA TYR A 451 15.06 40.79 -0.03
C TYR A 451 14.30 40.32 -1.27
N THR A 452 13.29 39.46 -1.07
CA THR A 452 12.41 38.93 -2.12
C THR A 452 11.67 40.07 -2.83
N LYS A 453 11.13 41.04 -2.07
CA LYS A 453 10.45 42.21 -2.63
C LYS A 453 11.37 43.03 -3.56
N LYS A 454 12.61 43.24 -3.13
CA LYS A 454 13.61 43.99 -3.92
C LYS A 454 14.04 43.24 -5.18
N LEU A 455 14.08 41.90 -5.14
CA LEU A 455 14.31 41.08 -6.33
C LEU A 455 13.13 41.10 -7.30
N GLN A 456 11.90 41.14 -6.80
CA GLN A 456 10.71 41.28 -7.63
C GLN A 456 10.69 42.62 -8.40
N GLU A 457 10.89 43.74 -7.69
CA GLU A 457 10.96 45.08 -8.29
C GLU A 457 12.05 45.16 -9.39
N LEU A 458 13.12 44.39 -9.21
CA LEU A 458 14.19 44.26 -10.19
C LEU A 458 13.78 43.43 -11.43
N PHE A 459 13.14 42.27 -11.24
CA PHE A 459 12.71 41.43 -12.36
C PHE A 459 11.62 42.12 -13.21
N GLU A 460 10.75 42.92 -12.59
CA GLU A 460 9.75 43.72 -13.30
C GLU A 460 10.40 44.82 -14.16
N SER A 461 11.32 45.60 -13.58
CA SER A 461 12.03 46.67 -14.31
C SER A 461 12.95 46.17 -15.44
N THR A 462 13.48 44.96 -15.32
CA THR A 462 14.30 44.32 -16.38
C THR A 462 13.45 43.73 -17.50
N GLY A 463 12.24 43.23 -17.21
CA GLY A 463 11.30 42.72 -18.22
C GLY A 463 10.84 43.78 -19.22
N GLU A 464 10.62 45.02 -18.76
CA GLU A 464 10.26 46.14 -19.63
C GLU A 464 11.38 46.50 -20.61
N ALA A 465 12.64 46.50 -20.15
CA ALA A 465 13.81 46.84 -20.96
C ALA A 465 14.04 45.85 -22.11
N VAL A 466 13.82 44.54 -21.89
CA VAL A 466 14.02 43.47 -22.88
C VAL A 466 13.13 43.62 -24.12
N THR A 467 11.95 44.21 -23.98
CA THR A 467 11.00 44.40 -25.09
C THR A 467 11.48 45.39 -26.16
N LEU A 468 12.47 46.23 -25.84
CA LEU A 468 12.98 47.30 -26.70
C LEU A 468 14.36 46.97 -27.32
N MET A 469 14.92 45.78 -27.05
CA MET A 469 16.28 45.37 -27.44
C MET A 469 16.32 44.54 -28.74
N SER A 470 17.47 44.56 -29.42
CA SER A 470 17.74 43.68 -30.57
C SER A 470 17.89 42.21 -30.14
N SER A 471 17.74 41.23 -31.05
CA SER A 471 17.82 39.80 -30.66
C SER A 471 19.19 39.37 -30.13
N GLU A 472 20.27 40.01 -30.60
CA GLU A 472 21.64 39.71 -30.16
C GLU A 472 21.92 40.31 -28.77
N ASP A 473 21.51 41.56 -28.52
CA ASP A 473 21.67 42.22 -27.21
C ASP A 473 20.77 41.58 -26.14
N ARG A 474 19.62 41.04 -26.55
CA ARG A 474 18.67 40.34 -25.68
C ARG A 474 19.26 39.08 -25.06
N GLN A 475 20.00 38.26 -25.80
CA GLN A 475 20.62 37.05 -25.26
C GLN A 475 21.70 37.36 -24.21
N ALA A 476 22.57 38.35 -24.49
CA ALA A 476 23.59 38.78 -23.54
C ALA A 476 22.99 39.37 -22.25
N PHE A 477 21.86 40.08 -22.38
CA PHE A 477 21.10 40.62 -21.26
C PHE A 477 20.42 39.53 -20.42
N GLU A 478 19.67 38.62 -21.06
CA GLU A 478 18.99 37.50 -20.40
C GLU A 478 19.99 36.60 -19.65
N PHE A 479 21.17 36.34 -20.22
CA PHE A 479 22.25 35.59 -19.55
C PHE A 479 22.74 36.26 -18.26
N ARG A 480 22.82 37.59 -18.22
CA ARG A 480 23.27 38.34 -17.04
C ARG A 480 22.19 38.40 -15.96
N VAL A 481 20.91 38.52 -16.34
CA VAL A 481 19.78 38.41 -15.40
C VAL A 481 19.75 37.01 -14.78
N GLN A 482 20.03 35.96 -15.56
CA GLN A 482 20.12 34.59 -15.06
C GLN A 482 21.25 34.41 -14.03
N ASN A 483 22.40 35.06 -14.20
CA ASN A 483 23.48 35.01 -13.20
C ASN A 483 23.08 35.64 -11.86
N VAL A 484 22.31 36.74 -11.87
CA VAL A 484 21.78 37.35 -10.64
C VAL A 484 20.77 36.43 -9.96
N ALA A 485 19.94 35.72 -10.73
CA ALA A 485 19.03 34.70 -10.19
C ALA A 485 19.81 33.53 -9.55
N ASN A 486 20.85 33.03 -10.22
CA ASN A 486 21.72 31.96 -9.70
C ASN A 486 22.41 32.36 -8.37
N ASP A 487 22.86 33.60 -8.25
CA ASP A 487 23.47 34.12 -7.01
C ASP A 487 22.46 34.18 -5.84
N ALA A 488 21.17 34.39 -6.14
CA ALA A 488 20.10 34.43 -5.14
C ALA A 488 19.63 33.03 -4.68
N THR A 489 19.83 32.00 -5.51
CA THR A 489 19.43 30.61 -5.22
C THR A 489 19.98 30.10 -3.89
N GLY A 490 21.24 30.45 -3.54
CA GLY A 490 21.84 30.05 -2.27
C GLY A 490 21.09 30.58 -1.05
N THR A 491 20.67 31.85 -1.08
CA THR A 491 19.90 32.48 0.01
C THR A 491 18.53 31.85 0.18
N PHE A 492 17.82 31.55 -0.91
CA PHE A 492 16.52 30.90 -0.83
C PHE A 492 16.63 29.46 -0.35
N LYS A 493 17.69 28.74 -0.72
CA LYS A 493 17.96 27.41 -0.17
C LYS A 493 18.16 27.43 1.36
N GLU A 494 18.97 28.35 1.87
CA GLU A 494 19.15 28.57 3.32
C GLU A 494 17.85 28.91 4.03
N PHE A 495 17.03 29.75 3.41
CA PHE A 495 15.69 30.08 3.90
C PHE A 495 14.79 28.85 4.00
N LEU A 496 14.75 28.03 2.95
CA LEU A 496 13.96 26.80 2.90
C LEU A 496 14.43 25.81 3.98
N GLU A 497 15.73 25.69 4.22
CA GLU A 497 16.29 24.84 5.29
C GLU A 497 15.73 25.22 6.65
N VAL A 498 15.76 26.52 7.00
CA VAL A 498 15.21 27.01 8.27
C VAL A 498 13.70 26.75 8.33
N ALA A 499 12.96 27.12 7.28
CA ALA A 499 11.50 27.01 7.24
C ALA A 499 11.00 25.56 7.35
N ILE A 500 11.65 24.61 6.67
CA ILE A 500 11.36 23.17 6.79
C ILE A 500 11.71 22.68 8.19
N MET A 501 12.84 23.12 8.76
CA MET A 501 13.27 22.68 10.09
C MET A 501 12.25 23.04 11.17
N VAL A 502 11.71 24.27 11.12
CA VAL A 502 10.69 24.76 12.08
C VAL A 502 9.24 24.48 11.67
N ASN A 503 9.03 23.88 10.49
CA ASN A 503 7.71 23.52 9.96
C ASN A 503 6.75 24.73 9.78
N ILE A 504 7.26 25.86 9.28
CA ILE A 504 6.46 27.06 8.95
C ILE A 504 6.30 27.16 7.43
N THR A 505 5.12 26.76 6.94
CA THR A 505 4.80 26.73 5.49
C THR A 505 4.30 28.06 4.95
N ASP A 506 3.59 28.85 5.76
CA ASP A 506 2.94 30.10 5.34
C ASP A 506 3.95 31.10 4.73
N VAL A 507 5.18 31.13 5.27
CA VAL A 507 6.25 32.01 4.79
C VAL A 507 6.82 31.55 3.45
N ILE A 508 6.84 30.23 3.20
CA ILE A 508 7.26 29.66 1.92
C ILE A 508 6.23 30.04 0.86
N ASP A 509 4.94 29.93 1.17
CA ASP A 509 3.85 30.33 0.27
C ASP A 509 3.90 31.83 -0.04
N ASP A 510 4.15 32.68 0.96
CA ASP A 510 4.32 34.13 0.77
C ASP A 510 5.49 34.44 -0.18
N VAL A 511 6.67 33.84 0.03
CA VAL A 511 7.86 34.05 -0.81
C VAL A 511 7.63 33.54 -2.24
N THR A 512 7.00 32.38 -2.39
CA THR A 512 6.65 31.77 -3.68
C THR A 512 5.66 32.66 -4.44
N ALA A 513 4.64 33.18 -3.77
CA ALA A 513 3.66 34.10 -4.36
C ALA A 513 4.30 35.42 -4.82
N MET A 514 5.29 35.95 -4.08
CA MET A 514 6.02 37.16 -4.46
C MET A 514 6.90 36.98 -5.71
N LEU A 515 7.46 35.78 -5.91
CA LEU A 515 8.35 35.49 -7.04
C LEU A 515 7.60 35.04 -8.31
N GLY A 516 6.38 34.50 -8.16
CA GLY A 516 5.50 34.14 -9.27
C GLY A 516 6.15 33.18 -10.27
N ALA A 517 6.26 33.57 -11.54
CA ALA A 517 6.87 32.73 -12.58
C ALA A 517 8.39 32.52 -12.40
N LYS A 518 9.06 33.35 -11.59
CA LYS A 518 10.52 33.23 -11.32
C LYS A 518 10.88 32.19 -10.26
N THR A 519 9.88 31.54 -9.69
CA THR A 519 10.07 30.50 -8.67
C THR A 519 10.74 29.24 -9.26
N GLU A 520 10.41 28.90 -10.51
CA GLU A 520 11.06 27.81 -11.27
C GLU A 520 12.53 28.14 -11.60
N ASP A 521 12.81 29.36 -12.07
CA ASP A 521 14.17 29.81 -12.41
C ASP A 521 15.14 29.79 -11.22
N LEU A 522 14.61 29.98 -10.00
CA LEU A 522 15.36 29.95 -8.73
C LEU A 522 15.44 28.54 -8.12
N GLY A 523 14.81 27.54 -8.73
CA GLY A 523 14.83 26.14 -8.27
C GLY A 523 14.24 25.94 -6.87
N ILE A 524 13.31 26.80 -6.43
CA ILE A 524 12.74 26.74 -5.07
C ILE A 524 11.96 25.43 -4.88
N ASP A 525 11.15 25.01 -5.85
CA ASP A 525 10.37 23.77 -5.75
C ASP A 525 11.26 22.52 -5.70
N GLU A 526 12.30 22.45 -6.53
CA GLU A 526 13.25 21.33 -6.50
C GLU A 526 14.03 21.29 -5.18
N ASN A 527 14.51 22.45 -4.70
CA ASN A 527 15.21 22.55 -3.42
C ASN A 527 14.29 22.22 -2.24
N LEU A 528 13.03 22.66 -2.27
CA LEU A 528 12.02 22.37 -1.24
C LEU A 528 11.78 20.86 -1.13
N LYS A 529 11.60 20.16 -2.26
CA LYS A 529 11.44 18.70 -2.29
C LYS A 529 12.67 17.97 -1.76
N ALA A 530 13.87 18.38 -2.20
CA ALA A 530 15.12 17.77 -1.77
C ALA A 530 15.38 17.95 -0.26
N LEU A 531 15.15 19.16 0.25
CA LEU A 531 15.34 19.47 1.67
C LEU A 531 14.29 18.81 2.57
N LYS A 532 13.01 18.75 2.13
CA LYS A 532 11.97 18.00 2.85
C LYS A 532 12.30 16.51 2.92
N LEU A 533 12.79 15.93 1.82
CA LEU A 533 13.26 14.54 1.78
C LEU A 533 14.37 14.31 2.82
N ASP A 534 15.40 15.15 2.83
CA ASP A 534 16.52 15.02 3.77
C ASP A 534 16.07 15.23 5.23
N ASP A 535 15.20 16.19 5.54
CA ASP A 535 14.67 16.42 6.90
C ASP A 535 13.90 15.20 7.43
N VAL A 536 13.00 14.66 6.62
CA VAL A 536 12.18 13.50 6.97
C VAL A 536 13.04 12.26 7.18
N LEU A 537 14.04 12.04 6.33
CA LEU A 537 14.97 10.90 6.46
C LEU A 537 15.92 11.06 7.65
N ASN A 538 16.42 12.26 7.94
CA ASN A 538 17.27 12.51 9.10
C ASN A 538 16.51 12.30 10.40
N GLN A 539 15.26 12.74 10.49
CA GLN A 539 14.43 12.49 11.67
C GLN A 539 14.11 10.99 11.86
N LEU A 540 13.87 10.27 10.75
CA LEU A 540 13.73 8.82 10.80
C LEU A 540 15.02 8.19 11.35
N ARG A 541 16.17 8.66 10.87
CA ARG A 541 17.51 8.22 11.30
C ARG A 541 17.75 8.40 12.79
N GLU A 542 17.49 9.59 13.32
CA GLU A 542 17.69 9.91 14.73
C GLU A 542 16.79 9.09 15.66
N THR A 543 15.52 8.90 15.27
CA THR A 543 14.52 8.21 16.11
C THR A 543 14.69 6.69 16.15
N HIS A 544 15.30 6.09 15.13
CA HIS A 544 15.58 4.65 15.08
C HIS A 544 17.08 4.31 15.06
N ALA A 545 17.93 5.24 15.47
CA ALA A 545 19.34 4.97 15.71
C ALA A 545 19.47 3.84 16.74
N VAL A 546 20.32 2.85 16.44
CA VAL A 546 20.59 1.73 17.34
C VAL A 546 21.22 2.28 18.62
N LEU A 547 20.52 2.17 19.75
CA LEU A 547 21.06 2.57 21.04
C LEU A 547 22.26 1.65 21.37
N PRO A 548 23.43 2.18 21.75
CA PRO A 548 24.56 1.35 22.18
C PRO A 548 24.15 0.45 23.33
N LYS A 549 24.71 -0.78 23.39
CA LYS A 549 24.55 -1.73 24.50
C LYS A 549 24.53 -0.96 25.82
N SER A 550 23.49 -1.16 26.63
CA SER A 550 23.46 -0.60 27.98
C SER A 550 24.75 -1.02 28.68
N VAL A 551 25.61 -0.06 29.01
CA VAL A 551 26.81 -0.33 29.81
C VAL A 551 26.32 -0.98 31.10
N VAL A 552 26.67 -2.25 31.30
CA VAL A 552 26.45 -2.95 32.56
C VAL A 552 27.15 -2.11 33.62
N LEU A 553 26.37 -1.40 34.44
CA LEU A 553 26.93 -0.57 35.50
C LEU A 553 27.62 -1.49 36.49
N LYS A 554 28.93 -1.32 36.65
CA LYS A 554 29.70 -1.94 37.72
C LYS A 554 28.96 -1.76 39.06
N TRP A 555 28.99 -2.79 39.90
CA TRP A 555 28.31 -2.83 41.20
C TRP A 555 28.54 -1.59 42.08
N ASP A 556 29.70 -0.94 41.93
CA ASP A 556 30.05 0.27 42.65
C ASP A 556 29.19 1.48 42.26
N SER A 557 28.84 1.63 40.97
CA SER A 557 27.92 2.68 40.51
C SER A 557 26.50 2.46 41.03
N LEU A 558 26.06 1.21 41.16
CA LEU A 558 24.78 0.86 41.77
C LEU A 558 24.77 1.16 43.28
N ARG A 559 25.89 0.97 43.99
CA ARG A 559 26.02 1.38 45.40
C ARG A 559 25.97 2.89 45.57
N VAL A 560 26.63 3.66 44.72
CA VAL A 560 26.59 5.14 44.75
C VAL A 560 25.17 5.66 44.50
N LEU A 561 24.46 5.10 43.52
CA LEU A 561 23.07 5.48 43.23
C LEU A 561 22.11 5.06 44.36
N LYS A 562 22.35 3.91 45.01
CA LYS A 562 21.61 3.48 46.21
C LYS A 562 21.85 4.43 47.39
N LYS A 563 23.12 4.78 47.63
CA LYS A 563 23.56 5.66 48.72
C LYS A 563 22.94 7.05 48.60
N ASN A 564 22.71 7.53 47.37
CA ASN A 564 22.09 8.83 47.10
C ASN A 564 20.57 8.75 46.82
N HIS A 565 19.89 7.63 47.11
CA HIS A 565 18.45 7.42 46.84
C HIS A 565 17.99 7.58 45.37
N LEU A 566 18.91 7.65 44.41
CA LEU A 566 18.64 7.83 42.98
C LEU A 566 18.23 6.53 42.25
N LEU A 567 18.22 5.38 42.94
CA LEU A 567 17.73 4.12 42.36
C LEU A 567 16.20 4.09 42.20
N ARG A 568 15.44 4.78 43.07
CA ARG A 568 13.97 4.81 43.01
C ARG A 568 13.45 5.61 41.80
N THR A 569 14.22 6.56 41.29
CA THR A 569 13.84 7.40 40.14
C THR A 569 14.20 6.79 38.79
N ARG A 570 15.13 5.83 38.75
CA ARG A 570 15.65 5.23 37.50
C ARG A 570 14.63 4.35 36.76
N GLY A 571 13.85 3.55 37.49
CA GLY A 571 12.82 2.69 36.89
C GLY A 571 11.76 3.51 36.13
N PRO A 572 11.13 4.50 36.79
CA PRO A 572 10.23 5.45 36.14
C PRO A 572 10.91 6.21 34.99
N LEU A 573 12.12 6.77 35.18
CA LEU A 573 12.82 7.50 34.10
C LEU A 573 13.10 6.64 32.87
N SER A 574 13.49 5.37 33.07
CA SER A 574 13.77 4.44 31.97
C SER A 574 12.49 4.08 31.22
N LYS A 575 11.38 3.91 31.94
CA LYS A 575 10.06 3.66 31.35
C LYS A 575 9.57 4.88 30.56
N THR A 576 9.66 6.07 31.14
CA THR A 576 9.32 7.34 30.48
C THR A 576 10.21 7.58 29.25
N LYS A 577 11.52 7.26 29.32
CA LYS A 577 12.42 7.36 28.16
C LYS A 577 12.03 6.42 27.03
N GLN A 578 11.60 5.19 27.34
CA GLN A 578 11.08 4.26 26.32
C GLN A 578 9.74 4.72 25.74
N GLU A 579 8.82 5.21 26.57
CA GLU A 579 7.54 5.76 26.12
C GLU A 579 7.74 6.97 25.19
N HIS A 580 8.65 7.89 25.54
CA HIS A 580 9.01 9.03 24.69
C HIS A 580 9.64 8.57 23.36
N LEU A 581 10.50 7.54 23.38
CA LEU A 581 11.10 6.98 22.17
C LEU A 581 10.04 6.35 21.23
N VAL A 582 9.07 5.62 21.79
CA VAL A 582 7.96 5.03 21.03
C VAL A 582 7.12 6.12 20.37
N VAL A 583 6.78 7.18 21.11
CA VAL A 583 6.04 8.33 20.57
C VAL A 583 6.84 9.05 19.48
N ALA A 584 8.14 9.26 19.70
CA ALA A 584 9.03 9.90 18.72
C ALA A 584 9.15 9.10 17.41
N ARG A 585 9.31 7.77 17.50
CA ARG A 585 9.34 6.86 16.34
C ARG A 585 8.01 6.85 15.58
N ARG A 586 6.88 6.86 16.29
CA ARG A 586 5.57 6.94 15.65
C ARG A 586 5.39 8.27 14.90
N LYS A 587 5.79 9.39 15.51
CA LYS A 587 5.75 10.71 14.87
C LYS A 587 6.62 10.77 13.61
N SER A 588 7.84 10.23 13.63
CA SER A 588 8.72 10.22 12.45
C SER A 588 8.16 9.37 11.31
N ILE A 589 7.59 8.19 11.61
CA ILE A 589 6.88 7.35 10.62
C ILE A 589 5.66 8.08 10.04
N MET A 590 4.87 8.78 10.85
CA MET A 590 3.72 9.55 10.37
C MET A 590 4.16 10.67 9.43
N ARG A 591 5.24 11.39 9.75
CA ARG A 591 5.82 12.42 8.88
C ARG A 591 6.31 11.85 7.55
N CYS A 592 7.03 10.72 7.59
CA CYS A 592 7.45 9.99 6.39
C CYS A 592 6.25 9.61 5.50
N THR A 593 5.17 9.13 6.11
CA THR A 593 3.95 8.75 5.39
C THR A 593 3.25 9.95 4.79
N ALA A 594 3.15 11.06 5.53
CA ALA A 594 2.58 12.31 5.04
C ALA A 594 3.38 12.88 3.86
N PHE A 595 4.71 12.86 3.94
CA PHE A 595 5.58 13.31 2.85
C PHE A 595 5.41 12.44 1.59
N MET A 596 5.33 11.11 1.74
CA MET A 596 5.05 10.22 0.60
C MET A 596 3.68 10.47 -0.07
N LEU A 597 2.69 10.95 0.68
CA LEU A 597 1.38 11.35 0.14
C LEU A 597 1.45 12.72 -0.55
N GLU A 598 2.21 13.66 0.00
CA GLU A 598 2.41 15.01 -0.57
C GLU A 598 3.08 14.97 -1.96
N LEU A 599 3.97 14.01 -2.20
CA LEU A 599 4.73 13.90 -3.45
C LEU A 599 3.91 13.59 -4.72
N GLY A 600 2.59 13.36 -4.63
CA GLY A 600 1.72 13.25 -5.81
C GLY A 600 2.21 12.20 -6.82
N ASP A 601 2.61 12.59 -8.03
CA ASP A 601 3.16 11.72 -9.11
C ASP A 601 4.69 11.81 -9.27
N ASP A 602 5.43 12.36 -8.30
CA ASP A 602 6.90 12.51 -8.36
C ASP A 602 7.64 11.18 -8.10
N ASP A 603 7.77 10.35 -9.14
CA ASP A 603 8.36 9.01 -9.03
C ASP A 603 9.85 9.00 -8.69
N ALA A 604 10.62 10.00 -9.13
CA ALA A 604 12.05 10.09 -8.86
C ALA A 604 12.32 10.30 -7.36
N THR A 605 11.63 11.26 -6.73
CA THR A 605 11.78 11.56 -5.31
C THR A 605 11.25 10.41 -4.44
N LYS A 606 10.12 9.80 -4.83
CA LYS A 606 9.59 8.60 -4.16
C LYS A 606 10.56 7.43 -4.21
N SER A 607 11.21 7.20 -5.35
CA SER A 607 12.20 6.12 -5.49
C SER A 607 13.39 6.32 -4.54
N ARG A 608 13.93 7.54 -4.50
CA ARG A 608 15.02 7.91 -3.58
C ARG A 608 14.62 7.76 -2.11
N PHE A 609 13.41 8.18 -1.74
CA PHE A 609 12.85 7.97 -0.40
C PHE A 609 12.78 6.48 -0.06
N ARG A 610 12.15 5.66 -0.93
CA ARG A 610 11.98 4.21 -0.72
C ARG A 610 13.31 3.51 -0.48
N GLN A 611 14.33 3.85 -1.25
CA GLN A 611 15.67 3.27 -1.12
C GLN A 611 16.34 3.64 0.21
N GLN A 612 16.36 4.93 0.56
CA GLN A 612 17.08 5.39 1.75
C GLN A 612 16.34 5.05 3.06
N ALA A 613 15.01 5.26 3.11
CA ALA A 613 14.20 4.90 4.26
C ALA A 613 14.19 3.37 4.48
N GLY A 614 14.07 2.59 3.40
CA GLY A 614 14.15 1.14 3.42
C GLY A 614 15.50 0.63 3.93
N ALA A 615 16.61 1.14 3.40
CA ALA A 615 17.95 0.75 3.84
C ALA A 615 18.18 1.03 5.34
N PHE A 616 17.70 2.18 5.82
CA PHE A 616 17.86 2.56 7.22
C PHE A 616 17.01 1.69 8.16
N LEU A 617 15.72 1.48 7.86
CA LEU A 617 14.86 0.62 8.67
C LEU A 617 15.33 -0.84 8.65
N LEU A 618 15.90 -1.31 7.53
CA LEU A 618 16.51 -2.63 7.46
C LEU A 618 17.71 -2.76 8.39
N ALA A 619 18.59 -1.74 8.44
CA ALA A 619 19.73 -1.72 9.35
C ALA A 619 19.30 -1.72 10.82
N THR A 620 18.26 -0.95 11.17
CA THR A 620 17.66 -0.99 12.51
C THR A 620 17.09 -2.38 12.83
N LEU A 621 16.35 -3.00 11.90
CA LEU A 621 15.78 -4.33 12.11
C LEU A 621 16.87 -5.38 12.33
N LYS A 622 17.91 -5.39 11.49
CA LYS A 622 19.08 -6.29 11.66
C LYS A 622 19.74 -6.09 13.02
N GLY A 623 19.99 -4.84 13.40
CA GLY A 623 20.56 -4.50 14.71
C GLY A 623 19.69 -4.99 15.88
N GLU A 624 18.38 -4.87 15.80
CA GLU A 624 17.46 -5.35 16.85
C GLU A 624 17.41 -6.88 16.91
N VAL A 625 17.40 -7.56 15.77
CA VAL A 625 17.43 -9.03 15.68
C VAL A 625 18.76 -9.59 16.21
N GLU A 626 19.90 -8.97 15.87
CA GLU A 626 21.24 -9.37 16.33
C GLU A 626 21.44 -9.10 17.84
N ASN A 627 20.97 -7.95 18.34
CA ASN A 627 21.18 -7.55 19.74
C ASN A 627 20.20 -8.22 20.72
N HIS A 628 19.03 -8.67 20.28
CA HIS A 628 17.94 -9.15 21.15
C HIS A 628 17.46 -10.56 20.79
N GLN A 629 18.38 -11.51 20.60
CA GLN A 629 18.03 -12.94 20.57
C GLN A 629 17.21 -13.31 21.82
N ALA A 630 15.94 -13.69 21.59
CA ALA A 630 14.85 -14.00 22.53
C ALA A 630 14.05 -12.83 23.18
N GLN A 631 14.29 -11.54 22.85
CA GLN A 631 13.57 -10.40 23.45
C GLN A 631 13.28 -9.20 22.52
N ALA A 632 13.35 -9.36 21.19
CA ALA A 632 12.98 -8.30 20.26
C ALA A 632 11.52 -7.85 20.52
N GLN A 633 11.24 -6.53 20.55
CA GLN A 633 9.89 -6.02 20.81
C GLN A 633 9.00 -6.24 19.58
N PRO A 634 8.04 -7.20 19.58
CA PRO A 634 7.31 -7.58 18.37
C PRO A 634 6.53 -6.43 17.76
N GLN A 635 5.99 -5.55 18.61
CA GLN A 635 5.20 -4.40 18.19
C GLN A 635 6.01 -3.40 17.35
N MET A 636 7.31 -3.24 17.64
CA MET A 636 8.18 -2.35 16.90
C MET A 636 8.48 -2.91 15.50
N VAL A 637 8.80 -4.21 15.42
CA VAL A 637 9.03 -4.90 14.14
C VAL A 637 7.78 -4.81 13.25
N LEU A 638 6.59 -5.08 13.80
CA LEU A 638 5.32 -4.97 13.08
C LEU A 638 5.08 -3.54 12.56
N THR A 639 5.36 -2.52 13.38
CA THR A 639 5.19 -1.11 12.99
C THR A 639 6.15 -0.73 11.85
N MET A 640 7.40 -1.20 11.90
CA MET A 640 8.38 -0.97 10.83
C MET A 640 7.97 -1.65 9.52
N LEU A 641 7.59 -2.93 9.57
CA LEU A 641 7.14 -3.69 8.39
C LEU A 641 5.93 -3.05 7.73
N LYS A 642 4.93 -2.69 8.53
CA LYS A 642 3.75 -1.96 8.05
C LYS A 642 4.12 -0.68 7.31
N SER A 643 5.11 0.06 7.82
CA SER A 643 5.58 1.31 7.22
C SER A 643 6.29 1.05 5.90
N VAL A 644 7.21 0.09 5.85
CA VAL A 644 7.97 -0.32 4.66
C VAL A 644 7.04 -0.81 3.54
N VAL A 645 5.99 -1.56 3.89
CA VAL A 645 4.94 -1.99 2.93
C VAL A 645 4.09 -0.81 2.46
N THR A 646 3.66 0.06 3.38
CA THR A 646 2.88 1.27 3.04
C THR A 646 3.64 2.19 2.09
N TRP A 647 4.95 2.31 2.26
CA TRP A 647 5.81 3.13 1.40
C TRP A 647 6.29 2.41 0.12
N GLN A 648 5.95 1.13 -0.05
CA GLN A 648 6.36 0.29 -1.18
C GLN A 648 7.89 0.18 -1.32
N CYS A 649 8.59 0.04 -0.21
CA CYS A 649 10.02 -0.27 -0.19
C CYS A 649 10.30 -1.72 -0.64
N GLN A 650 11.55 -2.02 -0.99
CA GLN A 650 11.98 -3.39 -1.32
C GLN A 650 11.91 -4.31 -0.09
N LEU A 651 11.14 -5.39 -0.17
CA LEU A 651 10.82 -6.25 0.99
C LEU A 651 11.75 -7.45 1.18
N GLN A 652 12.53 -7.84 0.16
CA GLN A 652 13.24 -9.13 0.13
C GLN A 652 14.17 -9.33 1.34
N ASP A 653 14.98 -8.33 1.69
CA ASP A 653 15.89 -8.40 2.83
C ASP A 653 15.19 -8.30 4.18
N PHE A 654 14.04 -7.62 4.25
CA PHE A 654 13.21 -7.56 5.46
C PHE A 654 12.60 -8.92 5.76
N VAL A 655 12.04 -9.59 4.75
CA VAL A 655 11.47 -10.93 4.85
C VAL A 655 12.53 -11.94 5.31
N LEU A 656 13.74 -11.86 4.73
CA LEU A 656 14.87 -12.71 5.12
C LEU A 656 15.27 -12.47 6.59
N THR A 657 15.41 -11.21 7.00
CA THR A 657 15.80 -10.87 8.39
C THR A 657 14.72 -11.31 9.40
N CYS A 658 13.43 -11.13 9.06
CA CYS A 658 12.32 -11.63 9.88
C CYS A 658 12.29 -13.16 9.96
N ARG A 659 12.59 -13.86 8.85
CA ARG A 659 12.72 -15.31 8.83
C ARG A 659 13.81 -15.77 9.78
N GLU A 660 15.02 -15.23 9.67
CA GLU A 660 16.15 -15.59 10.53
C GLU A 660 15.85 -15.38 12.02
N TRP A 661 15.19 -14.27 12.35
CA TRP A 661 14.71 -13.99 13.70
C TRP A 661 13.73 -15.05 14.20
N LEU A 662 12.68 -15.34 13.42
CA LEU A 662 11.65 -16.31 13.79
C LEU A 662 12.23 -17.73 13.88
N GLU A 663 13.13 -18.11 12.98
CA GLU A 663 13.84 -19.40 13.03
C GLU A 663 14.73 -19.52 14.29
N ALA A 664 15.38 -18.44 14.72
CA ALA A 664 16.14 -18.42 15.97
C ALA A 664 15.23 -18.61 17.19
N ASP A 665 14.05 -17.99 17.20
CA ASP A 665 13.04 -18.17 18.25
C ASP A 665 12.47 -19.61 18.27
N VAL A 666 12.24 -20.23 17.11
CA VAL A 666 11.87 -21.66 17.01
C VAL A 666 12.95 -22.55 17.63
N LYS A 667 14.23 -22.33 17.29
CA LYS A 667 15.36 -23.07 17.84
C LYS A 667 15.52 -22.85 19.35
N ALA A 668 15.25 -21.65 19.84
CA ALA A 668 15.28 -21.34 21.27
C ALA A 668 14.15 -22.05 22.03
N ALA A 669 12.92 -22.01 21.49
CA ALA A 669 11.77 -22.73 22.04
C ALA A 669 11.98 -24.26 22.05
N ALA A 670 12.75 -24.79 21.10
CA ALA A 670 13.08 -26.22 21.03
C ALA A 670 14.08 -26.70 22.10
N LYS A 671 14.89 -25.79 22.67
CA LYS A 671 15.96 -26.12 23.64
C LYS A 671 15.51 -26.08 25.11
N SER A 672 14.36 -25.47 25.44
CA SER A 672 13.88 -25.34 26.83
C SER A 672 13.19 -26.61 27.36
N SER A 673 13.02 -26.68 28.69
CA SER A 673 12.38 -27.83 29.36
C SER A 673 10.87 -27.91 29.03
N TYR A 674 10.26 -29.04 29.37
CA TYR A 674 8.90 -29.53 29.04
C TYR A 674 7.71 -28.53 28.98
N ALA A 675 7.82 -27.31 29.51
CA ALA A 675 6.70 -26.37 29.65
C ALA A 675 6.23 -25.64 28.37
N GLU A 676 6.83 -25.82 27.18
CA GLU A 676 6.68 -24.81 26.11
C GLU A 676 6.31 -25.29 24.68
N MET A 677 5.53 -26.37 24.51
CA MET A 677 4.73 -26.53 23.26
C MET A 677 3.83 -25.30 23.02
N ALA A 678 3.39 -24.64 24.11
CA ALA A 678 2.69 -23.36 24.09
C ALA A 678 3.53 -22.22 23.48
N ARG A 679 4.86 -22.24 23.63
CA ARG A 679 5.73 -21.22 23.06
C ARG A 679 5.91 -21.38 21.55
N LEU A 680 5.90 -22.61 21.04
CA LEU A 680 5.83 -22.85 19.59
C LEU A 680 4.50 -22.33 19.00
N LEU A 681 3.39 -22.43 19.74
CA LEU A 681 2.13 -21.78 19.36
C LEU A 681 2.21 -20.25 19.39
N GLU A 682 2.93 -19.67 20.35
CA GLU A 682 3.20 -18.23 20.39
C GLU A 682 4.06 -17.77 19.20
N VAL A 683 5.08 -18.56 18.83
CA VAL A 683 5.88 -18.30 17.63
C VAL A 683 5.01 -18.39 16.37
N LEU A 684 4.13 -19.39 16.24
CA LEU A 684 3.19 -19.46 15.10
C LEU A 684 2.22 -18.27 15.05
N LYS A 685 1.73 -17.79 16.20
CA LYS A 685 0.92 -16.56 16.27
C LYS A 685 1.72 -15.34 15.85
N LEU A 686 2.99 -15.28 16.23
CA LEU A 686 3.89 -14.20 15.86
C LEU A 686 4.19 -14.22 14.35
N VAL A 687 4.44 -15.40 13.77
CA VAL A 687 4.58 -15.59 12.31
C VAL A 687 3.35 -15.06 11.58
N GLU A 688 2.14 -15.36 12.05
CA GLU A 688 0.91 -14.85 11.42
C GLU A 688 0.76 -13.34 11.54
N ASN A 689 1.16 -12.76 12.67
CA ASN A 689 1.14 -11.31 12.83
C ASN A 689 2.14 -10.63 11.89
N VAL A 690 3.35 -11.18 11.75
CA VAL A 690 4.37 -10.66 10.82
C VAL A 690 3.93 -10.82 9.37
N ALA A 691 3.41 -12.00 9.00
CA ALA A 691 2.93 -12.28 7.65
C ALA A 691 1.75 -11.37 7.24
N ARG A 692 0.89 -10.97 8.18
CA ARG A 692 -0.23 -10.05 7.92
C ARG A 692 0.23 -8.64 7.53
N GLU A 693 1.37 -8.20 8.04
CA GLU A 693 1.92 -6.87 7.71
C GLU A 693 2.71 -6.87 6.39
N LEU A 694 2.95 -8.04 5.78
CA LEU A 694 3.63 -8.20 4.50
C LEU A 694 2.63 -8.28 3.32
N THR A 695 3.14 -8.20 2.09
CA THR A 695 2.35 -8.54 0.90
C THR A 695 1.98 -10.02 0.91
N VAL A 696 0.86 -10.39 0.25
CA VAL A 696 0.33 -11.78 0.26
C VAL A 696 1.41 -12.80 -0.11
N GLU A 697 2.16 -12.56 -1.19
CA GLU A 697 3.23 -13.45 -1.67
C GLU A 697 4.35 -13.64 -0.63
N ASN A 698 4.88 -12.53 -0.07
CA ASN A 698 5.97 -12.59 0.91
C ASN A 698 5.51 -13.14 2.27
N GLY A 699 4.27 -12.84 2.66
CA GLY A 699 3.64 -13.39 3.85
C GLY A 699 3.45 -14.90 3.73
N ASP A 700 2.98 -15.39 2.57
CA ASP A 700 2.81 -16.82 2.31
C ASP A 700 4.15 -17.57 2.25
N LEU A 701 5.19 -16.96 1.66
CA LEU A 701 6.55 -17.51 1.66
C LEU A 701 7.09 -17.67 3.08
N LEU A 702 7.06 -16.59 3.89
CA LEU A 702 7.50 -16.62 5.29
C LEU A 702 6.73 -17.67 6.10
N ARG A 703 5.40 -17.70 5.93
CA ARG A 703 4.52 -18.65 6.62
C ARG A 703 4.91 -20.08 6.27
N SER A 704 5.05 -20.39 4.97
CA SER A 704 5.43 -21.71 4.47
C SER A 704 6.78 -22.19 5.04
N GLU A 705 7.79 -21.32 5.05
CA GLU A 705 9.14 -21.69 5.46
C GLU A 705 9.30 -21.89 6.97
N VAL A 706 8.80 -20.94 7.78
CA VAL A 706 8.90 -21.05 9.24
C VAL A 706 7.97 -22.15 9.75
N GLN A 707 6.77 -22.31 9.18
CA GLN A 707 5.83 -23.38 9.57
C GLN A 707 6.43 -24.77 9.30
N LYS A 708 7.16 -24.97 8.20
CA LYS A 708 7.90 -26.21 7.94
C LYS A 708 8.95 -26.49 9.02
N MET A 709 9.70 -25.47 9.44
CA MET A 709 10.69 -25.63 10.51
C MET A 709 10.05 -25.97 11.86
N VAL A 710 8.98 -25.28 12.25
CA VAL A 710 8.23 -25.56 13.47
C VAL A 710 7.68 -26.99 13.46
N MET A 711 7.11 -27.41 12.33
CA MET A 711 6.55 -28.74 12.11
C MET A 711 7.62 -29.83 12.30
N SER A 712 8.75 -29.71 11.61
CA SER A 712 9.86 -30.67 11.71
C SER A 712 10.45 -30.76 13.12
N THR A 713 10.68 -29.60 13.74
CA THR A 713 11.20 -29.51 15.12
C THR A 713 10.23 -30.15 16.13
N THR A 714 8.92 -29.94 15.94
CA THR A 714 7.87 -30.54 16.77
C THR A 714 7.85 -32.05 16.61
N ALA A 715 7.85 -32.56 15.38
CA ALA A 715 7.82 -33.99 15.10
C ALA A 715 9.04 -34.70 15.71
N GLN A 716 10.23 -34.15 15.51
CA GLN A 716 11.47 -34.69 16.09
C GLN A 716 11.43 -34.72 17.62
N ARG A 717 10.89 -33.66 18.25
CA ARG A 717 10.77 -33.59 19.71
C ARG A 717 9.80 -34.63 20.26
N VAL A 718 8.64 -34.82 19.63
CA VAL A 718 7.66 -35.84 20.01
C VAL A 718 8.28 -37.23 19.95
N VAL A 719 8.95 -37.56 18.84
CA VAL A 719 9.64 -38.85 18.67
C VAL A 719 10.70 -39.06 19.76
N THR A 720 11.51 -38.05 20.06
CA THR A 720 12.52 -38.13 21.14
C THR A 720 11.90 -38.35 22.53
N LEU A 721 10.72 -37.80 22.81
CA LEU A 721 10.03 -38.00 24.08
C LEU A 721 9.46 -39.43 24.17
N LEU A 722 8.85 -39.92 23.09
CA LEU A 722 8.29 -41.27 23.02
C LEU A 722 9.38 -42.34 23.10
N GLU A 723 10.52 -42.15 22.44
CA GLU A 723 11.66 -43.06 22.55
C GLU A 723 12.21 -43.15 23.99
N LYS A 724 12.13 -42.04 24.75
CA LYS A 724 12.51 -42.00 26.18
C LYS A 724 11.41 -42.51 27.13
N GLY A 725 10.25 -42.91 26.61
CA GLY A 725 9.11 -43.36 27.41
C GLY A 725 8.34 -42.25 28.13
N ASP A 726 8.52 -40.99 27.73
CA ASP A 726 7.93 -39.82 28.39
C ASP A 726 6.56 -39.46 27.77
N TYR A 727 5.63 -40.43 27.75
CA TYR A 727 4.34 -40.36 27.04
C TYR A 727 3.42 -39.23 27.53
N HIS A 728 3.45 -38.90 28.82
CA HIS A 728 2.73 -37.75 29.39
C HIS A 728 3.17 -36.44 28.73
N ARG A 729 4.44 -36.35 28.34
CA ARG A 729 4.97 -35.14 27.70
C ARG A 729 4.64 -35.02 26.24
N ALA A 730 4.50 -36.15 25.56
CA ALA A 730 4.04 -36.24 24.20
C ALA A 730 2.51 -36.35 24.09
N ALA A 731 1.74 -35.96 25.11
CA ALA A 731 0.31 -36.31 25.20
C ALA A 731 -0.51 -35.91 23.95
N PRO A 732 -1.32 -36.82 23.37
CA PRO A 732 -2.08 -36.55 22.15
C PRO A 732 -3.04 -35.36 22.25
N ASN A 733 -3.63 -35.11 23.42
CA ASN A 733 -4.52 -33.97 23.66
C ASN A 733 -3.84 -32.59 23.49
N VAL A 734 -2.51 -32.51 23.59
CA VAL A 734 -1.72 -31.30 23.30
C VAL A 734 -1.31 -31.26 21.84
N LEU A 735 -0.94 -32.41 21.28
CA LEU A 735 -0.42 -32.51 19.92
C LEU A 735 -1.50 -32.35 18.85
N VAL A 736 -2.71 -32.84 19.08
CA VAL A 736 -3.85 -32.77 18.14
C VAL A 736 -4.23 -31.30 17.84
N PRO A 737 -4.43 -30.40 18.83
CA PRO A 737 -4.67 -28.98 18.56
C PRO A 737 -3.51 -28.28 17.86
N LEU A 738 -2.26 -28.68 18.15
CA LEU A 738 -1.08 -28.11 17.50
C LEU A 738 -1.00 -28.54 16.03
N ARG A 739 -1.21 -29.83 15.74
CA ARG A 739 -1.33 -30.37 14.38
C ARG A 739 -2.33 -29.59 13.55
N ALA A 740 -3.49 -29.26 14.12
CA ALA A 740 -4.53 -28.50 13.42
C ALA A 740 -4.10 -27.08 12.98
N LYS A 741 -3.02 -26.53 13.55
CA LYS A 741 -2.42 -25.26 13.11
C LYS A 741 -1.54 -25.41 11.88
N PHE A 742 -1.03 -26.60 11.59
CA PHE A 742 -0.25 -26.85 10.38
C PHE A 742 -1.20 -27.11 9.20
N LYS A 743 -1.16 -26.25 8.19
CA LYS A 743 -1.85 -26.45 6.91
C LYS A 743 -0.84 -26.56 5.76
N PRO A 744 -0.87 -27.63 4.94
CA PRO A 744 -1.63 -28.87 5.13
C PRO A 744 -1.03 -29.75 6.26
N HIS A 745 -1.87 -30.26 7.17
CA HIS A 745 -1.44 -31.11 8.30
C HIS A 745 -0.87 -32.45 7.84
N LYS A 746 -1.26 -32.93 6.65
CA LYS A 746 -0.76 -34.18 6.07
C LYS A 746 0.77 -34.24 5.96
N THR A 747 1.42 -33.09 5.81
CA THR A 747 2.89 -33.01 5.77
C THR A 747 3.50 -33.33 7.13
N PHE A 748 2.89 -32.82 8.21
CA PHE A 748 3.30 -33.14 9.58
C PHE A 748 3.09 -34.63 9.86
N ASP A 749 1.95 -35.18 9.45
CA ASP A 749 1.65 -36.60 9.66
C ASP A 749 2.67 -37.50 8.99
N LYS A 750 3.03 -37.19 7.73
CA LYS A 750 4.03 -37.94 6.97
C LYS A 750 5.41 -37.88 7.66
N GLU A 751 5.82 -36.70 8.12
CA GLU A 751 7.10 -36.53 8.81
C GLU A 751 7.13 -37.26 10.16
N LEU A 752 6.09 -37.10 10.98
CA LEU A 752 5.96 -37.78 12.27
C LEU A 752 5.94 -39.30 12.09
N THR A 753 5.15 -39.81 11.15
CA THR A 753 5.05 -41.25 10.85
C THR A 753 6.40 -41.82 10.40
N SER A 754 7.13 -41.08 9.54
CA SER A 754 8.46 -41.49 9.07
C SER A 754 9.48 -41.56 10.21
N LEU A 755 9.41 -40.66 11.19
CA LEU A 755 10.33 -40.63 12.33
C LEU A 755 9.94 -41.66 13.41
N LEU A 756 8.66 -42.00 13.53
CA LEU A 756 8.17 -42.99 14.50
C LEU A 756 8.41 -44.43 14.07
N LYS A 757 8.40 -44.73 12.77
CA LYS A 757 8.60 -46.11 12.29
C LYS A 757 9.89 -46.76 12.83
N PRO A 758 11.07 -46.12 12.79
CA PRO A 758 12.29 -46.70 13.38
C PRO A 758 12.19 -46.94 14.90
N VAL A 759 11.49 -46.06 15.64
CA VAL A 759 11.27 -46.24 17.09
C VAL A 759 10.33 -47.42 17.34
N TYR A 760 9.27 -47.53 16.55
CA TYR A 760 8.34 -48.66 16.59
C TYR A 760 9.05 -49.98 16.29
N ASP A 761 9.80 -50.06 15.19
CA ASP A 761 10.55 -51.24 14.79
C ASP A 761 11.56 -51.65 15.88
N LYS A 762 12.25 -50.68 16.49
CA LYS A 762 13.18 -50.92 17.60
C LYS A 762 12.49 -51.47 18.85
N GLN A 763 11.35 -50.88 19.26
CA GLN A 763 10.60 -51.34 20.43
C GLN A 763 9.97 -52.72 20.18
N CYS A 764 9.48 -52.97 18.96
CA CYS A 764 8.95 -54.26 18.54
C CYS A 764 9.95 -55.42 18.72
N LEU A 765 11.24 -55.13 18.59
CA LEU A 765 12.32 -56.11 18.75
C LEU A 765 12.84 -56.24 20.19
N SER A 766 12.59 -55.28 21.09
CA SER A 766 13.32 -55.16 22.35
C SER A 766 12.49 -55.12 23.63
N ASP A 767 11.30 -54.51 23.63
CA ASP A 767 10.49 -54.32 24.84
C ASP A 767 8.98 -54.25 24.53
N VAL A 768 8.27 -55.31 24.91
CA VAL A 768 6.81 -55.47 24.73
C VAL A 768 6.02 -54.41 25.51
N SER A 769 6.48 -54.04 26.71
CA SER A 769 5.79 -53.05 27.55
C SER A 769 5.90 -51.65 26.94
N ALA A 770 7.09 -51.30 26.42
CA ALA A 770 7.29 -50.04 25.70
C ALA A 770 6.49 -49.99 24.40
N LEU A 771 6.47 -51.08 23.62
CA LEU A 771 5.69 -51.21 22.40
C LEU A 771 4.20 -50.97 22.64
N ASN A 772 3.61 -51.59 23.68
CA ASN A 772 2.20 -51.43 24.01
C ASN A 772 1.84 -49.96 24.31
N LYS A 773 2.66 -49.26 25.10
CA LYS A 773 2.45 -47.84 25.40
C LYS A 773 2.57 -46.96 24.15
N LEU A 774 3.47 -47.30 23.23
CA LEU A 774 3.61 -46.59 21.95
C LEU A 774 2.39 -46.82 21.04
N VAL A 775 1.87 -48.05 20.98
CA VAL A 775 0.64 -48.38 20.23
C VAL A 775 -0.56 -47.65 20.81
N GLU A 776 -0.77 -47.67 22.13
CA GLU A 776 -1.84 -46.92 22.80
C GLU A 776 -1.75 -45.42 22.50
N TRP A 777 -0.54 -44.86 22.52
CA TRP A 777 -0.31 -43.46 22.18
C TRP A 777 -0.67 -43.15 20.71
N LEU A 778 -0.26 -44.02 19.77
CA LEU A 778 -0.57 -43.89 18.34
C LEU A 778 -2.08 -43.98 18.08
N VAL A 779 -2.78 -44.88 18.77
CA VAL A 779 -4.24 -45.01 18.71
C VAL A 779 -4.90 -43.72 19.18
N ALA A 780 -4.56 -43.23 20.37
CA ALA A 780 -5.13 -42.00 20.90
C ALA A 780 -4.84 -40.77 20.02
N PHE A 781 -3.66 -40.71 19.39
CA PHE A 781 -3.31 -39.65 18.45
C PHE A 781 -4.12 -39.73 17.15
N CYS A 782 -4.25 -40.90 16.54
CA CYS A 782 -5.03 -41.09 15.31
C CYS A 782 -6.53 -40.87 15.57
N GLU A 783 -7.09 -41.39 16.65
CA GLU A 783 -8.51 -41.16 17.02
C GLU A 783 -8.81 -39.69 17.28
N GLY A 784 -7.87 -38.95 17.88
CA GLY A 784 -7.96 -37.49 18.03
C GLY A 784 -7.93 -36.74 16.69
N CYS A 785 -7.38 -37.34 15.64
CA CYS A 785 -7.24 -36.77 14.29
C CYS A 785 -8.26 -37.41 13.32
N LYS A 786 -9.44 -36.81 13.17
CA LYS A 786 -10.56 -37.35 12.34
C LYS A 786 -10.19 -37.74 10.90
N ASP A 787 -9.11 -37.19 10.36
CA ASP A 787 -8.66 -37.32 8.98
C ASP A 787 -7.39 -38.17 8.81
N LEU A 788 -6.85 -38.75 9.90
CA LEU A 788 -5.63 -39.56 9.90
C LEU A 788 -5.97 -41.03 10.16
N SER A 789 -5.70 -41.91 9.19
CA SER A 789 -5.80 -43.35 9.38
C SER A 789 -4.58 -43.91 10.11
N MET A 790 -4.77 -45.04 10.81
CA MET A 790 -3.66 -45.78 11.42
C MET A 790 -2.61 -46.14 10.35
N PRO A 791 -1.30 -45.96 10.60
CA PRO A 791 -0.27 -46.41 9.68
C PRO A 791 -0.30 -47.94 9.50
N GLU A 792 -0.11 -48.42 8.28
CA GLU A 792 -0.19 -49.85 7.93
C GLU A 792 0.82 -50.74 8.68
N TRP A 793 1.92 -50.17 9.17
CA TRP A 793 2.95 -50.88 9.92
C TRP A 793 2.65 -51.02 11.42
N VAL A 794 1.58 -50.40 11.93
CA VAL A 794 1.17 -50.53 13.33
C VAL A 794 0.24 -51.72 13.49
N MET A 795 0.49 -52.56 14.50
CA MET A 795 -0.42 -53.62 14.91
C MET A 795 -1.87 -53.13 15.03
N ASN A 796 -2.81 -53.93 14.54
CA ASN A 796 -4.22 -53.66 14.74
C ASN A 796 -4.62 -53.89 16.22
N LYS A 797 -5.82 -53.44 16.58
CA LYS A 797 -6.31 -53.47 17.97
C LYS A 797 -6.32 -54.89 18.56
N ASP A 798 -6.72 -55.88 17.75
CA ASP A 798 -6.83 -57.27 18.20
C ASP A 798 -5.44 -57.91 18.36
N GLN A 799 -4.46 -57.52 17.54
CA GLN A 799 -3.06 -57.94 17.65
C GLN A 799 -2.42 -57.40 18.92
N ALA A 800 -2.61 -56.11 19.21
CA ALA A 800 -2.09 -55.48 20.41
C ALA A 800 -2.69 -56.11 21.69
N GLU A 801 -4.00 -56.37 21.71
CA GLU A 801 -4.65 -56.99 22.86
C GLU A 801 -4.22 -58.46 23.04
N ALA A 802 -4.12 -59.24 21.95
CA ALA A 802 -3.60 -60.61 22.01
C ALA A 802 -2.18 -60.66 22.57
N LEU A 803 -1.31 -59.74 22.14
CA LEU A 803 0.06 -59.64 22.61
C LEU A 803 0.12 -59.28 24.10
N ARG A 804 -0.69 -58.31 24.54
CA ARG A 804 -0.83 -57.91 25.95
C ARG A 804 -1.30 -59.07 26.83
N MET A 805 -2.33 -59.80 26.40
CA MET A 805 -2.87 -60.93 27.15
C MET A 805 -1.87 -62.08 27.24
N LEU A 806 -1.15 -62.41 26.16
CA LEU A 806 -0.13 -63.45 26.17
C LEU A 806 1.05 -63.09 27.08
N ASP A 807 1.60 -61.87 26.97
CA ASP A 807 2.71 -61.43 27.83
C ASP A 807 2.34 -61.40 29.32
N ALA A 808 1.13 -60.91 29.63
CA ALA A 808 0.62 -60.88 31.00
C ALA A 808 0.37 -62.28 31.56
N SER A 809 -0.16 -63.21 30.75
CA SER A 809 -0.52 -64.56 31.21
C SER A 809 0.66 -65.54 31.28
N LEU A 810 1.68 -65.38 30.43
CA LEU A 810 2.85 -66.27 30.40
C LEU A 810 3.62 -66.35 31.72
N ASN A 811 3.58 -65.28 32.52
CA ASN A 811 4.25 -65.22 33.82
C ASN A 811 3.30 -65.58 35.00
N LEU A 812 2.03 -65.87 34.72
CA LEU A 812 1.04 -66.26 35.72
C LEU A 812 0.90 -67.79 35.75
N ASN A 813 0.70 -68.36 36.94
CA ASN A 813 0.31 -69.76 37.09
C ASN A 813 -1.22 -69.92 36.99
N ASP A 814 -1.82 -69.27 35.99
CA ASP A 814 -3.27 -69.23 35.76
C ASP A 814 -3.58 -69.81 34.37
N GLU A 815 -3.98 -71.09 34.35
CA GLU A 815 -4.22 -71.84 33.12
C GLU A 815 -5.36 -71.26 32.26
N HIS A 816 -6.43 -70.80 32.90
CA HIS A 816 -7.61 -70.29 32.20
C HIS A 816 -7.28 -68.99 31.45
N LYS A 817 -6.62 -68.03 32.10
CA LYS A 817 -6.17 -66.79 31.44
C LYS A 817 -5.18 -67.03 30.30
N LEU A 818 -4.30 -68.01 30.47
CA LEU A 818 -3.36 -68.38 29.43
C LEU A 818 -4.09 -68.98 28.22
N ARG A 819 -5.17 -69.73 28.43
CA ARG A 819 -6.04 -70.21 27.34
C ARG A 819 -6.84 -69.11 26.68
N GLU A 820 -7.41 -68.17 27.43
CA GLU A 820 -8.08 -67.00 26.86
C GLU A 820 -7.15 -66.23 25.91
N ALA A 821 -5.92 -66.00 26.35
CA ALA A 821 -4.89 -65.34 25.56
C ALA A 821 -4.54 -66.11 24.28
N VAL A 822 -4.38 -67.44 24.38
CA VAL A 822 -4.10 -68.32 23.24
C VAL A 822 -5.27 -68.35 22.24
N VAL A 823 -6.52 -68.43 22.71
CA VAL A 823 -7.72 -68.42 21.84
C VAL A 823 -7.84 -67.10 21.09
N LEU A 824 -7.63 -65.97 21.78
CA LEU A 824 -7.63 -64.65 21.13
C LEU A 824 -6.53 -64.55 20.07
N ALA A 825 -5.30 -64.91 20.44
CA ALA A 825 -4.16 -64.90 19.51
C ALA A 825 -4.33 -65.86 18.32
N ARG A 826 -5.12 -66.94 18.47
CA ARG A 826 -5.44 -67.85 17.36
C ARG A 826 -6.37 -67.21 16.33
N ARG A 827 -7.33 -66.40 16.80
CA ARG A 827 -8.34 -65.73 15.96
C ARG A 827 -7.81 -64.49 15.26
N THR A 828 -6.64 -64.00 15.65
CA THR A 828 -5.99 -62.82 15.09
C THR A 828 -4.87 -63.21 14.11
N GLU A 829 -4.62 -62.40 13.09
CA GLU A 829 -3.44 -62.52 12.24
C GLU A 829 -2.17 -62.32 13.08
N ARG A 830 -1.28 -63.32 13.10
CA ARG A 830 -0.06 -63.31 13.92
C ARG A 830 1.14 -62.86 13.10
N ASP A 831 1.88 -61.89 13.63
CA ASP A 831 3.22 -61.57 13.18
C ASP A 831 4.25 -62.46 13.88
N THR A 832 5.53 -62.30 13.54
CA THR A 832 6.61 -63.12 14.07
C THR A 832 6.67 -63.12 15.61
N LYS A 833 6.41 -61.96 16.24
CA LYS A 833 6.50 -61.81 17.69
C LYS A 833 5.30 -62.43 18.40
N LEU A 834 4.10 -62.21 17.88
CA LEU A 834 2.89 -62.80 18.41
C LEU A 834 2.92 -64.33 18.26
N ASP A 835 3.50 -64.84 17.17
CA ASP A 835 3.68 -66.28 16.97
C ASP A 835 4.70 -66.89 17.95
N GLU A 836 5.83 -66.21 18.24
CA GLU A 836 6.76 -66.62 19.29
C GLU A 836 6.09 -66.75 20.67
N LEU A 837 5.30 -65.75 21.07
CA LEU A 837 4.60 -65.76 22.37
C LEU A 837 3.49 -66.80 22.40
N TYR A 838 2.76 -66.97 21.30
CA TYR A 838 1.73 -68.00 21.15
C TYR A 838 2.32 -69.40 21.34
N ASN A 839 3.43 -69.72 20.66
CA ASN A 839 4.10 -71.01 20.79
C ASN A 839 4.61 -71.24 22.22
N ARG A 840 5.23 -70.23 22.84
CA ARG A 840 5.62 -70.29 24.26
C ARG A 840 4.44 -70.52 25.20
N ALA A 841 3.28 -69.94 24.90
CA ALA A 841 2.07 -70.15 25.70
C ALA A 841 1.53 -71.58 25.57
N LEU A 842 1.58 -72.17 24.37
CA LEU A 842 1.23 -73.58 24.17
C LEU A 842 2.17 -74.52 24.93
N ASP A 843 3.48 -74.25 24.92
CA ASP A 843 4.46 -75.01 25.70
C ASP A 843 4.20 -74.87 27.20
N ARG A 844 3.89 -73.66 27.66
CA ARG A 844 3.56 -73.42 29.07
C ARG A 844 2.28 -74.15 29.50
N LEU A 845 1.25 -74.20 28.65
CA LEU A 845 0.04 -74.98 28.91
C LEU A 845 0.33 -76.50 28.97
N LYS A 846 1.23 -76.99 28.11
CA LYS A 846 1.70 -78.39 28.15
C LYS A 846 2.35 -78.71 29.50
N GLU A 847 3.20 -77.82 30.01
CA GLU A 847 3.85 -77.95 31.32
C GLU A 847 2.85 -77.95 32.48
N LEU A 848 1.93 -76.96 32.51
CA LEU A 848 0.99 -76.75 33.61
C LEU A 848 0.04 -77.93 33.84
N LYS A 849 -0.39 -78.63 32.77
CA LYS A 849 -1.28 -79.80 32.87
C LYS A 849 -0.57 -81.16 32.71
N HIS A 850 0.76 -81.19 32.75
CA HIS A 850 1.57 -82.41 32.59
C HIS A 850 1.20 -83.24 31.33
N LEU A 851 0.90 -82.55 30.23
CA LEU A 851 0.39 -83.19 29.03
C LEU A 851 1.49 -83.96 28.29
N PRO A 852 1.16 -85.10 27.66
CA PRO A 852 2.11 -85.85 26.85
C PRO A 852 2.79 -85.00 25.77
N SER A 853 4.10 -85.21 25.57
CA SER A 853 4.87 -84.47 24.57
C SER A 853 4.34 -84.64 23.14
N GLY A 854 3.81 -85.82 22.80
CA GLY A 854 3.21 -86.12 21.50
C GLY A 854 1.85 -85.48 21.23
N TRP A 855 1.22 -84.81 22.21
CA TRP A 855 -0.06 -84.13 22.04
C TRP A 855 0.10 -82.72 21.45
N GLN A 856 -0.78 -82.37 20.51
CA GLN A 856 -0.81 -81.06 19.85
C GLN A 856 -1.74 -80.11 20.60
N VAL A 857 -1.20 -79.35 21.55
CA VAL A 857 -1.99 -78.53 22.49
C VAL A 857 -2.90 -77.52 21.78
N GLY A 858 -2.46 -76.96 20.65
CA GLY A 858 -3.29 -76.06 19.84
C GLY A 858 -4.60 -76.69 19.35
N GLU A 859 -4.60 -78.00 19.06
CA GLU A 859 -5.80 -78.76 18.66
C GLU A 859 -6.65 -79.17 19.88
N LEU A 860 -6.04 -79.28 21.06
CA LEU A 860 -6.75 -79.63 22.30
C LEU A 860 -7.61 -78.48 22.84
N ILE A 861 -7.14 -77.23 22.79
CA ILE A 861 -7.79 -76.08 23.43
C ILE A 861 -9.21 -75.81 22.90
N GLY A 862 -9.50 -76.21 21.65
CA GLY A 862 -10.80 -75.93 21.01
C GLY A 862 -11.00 -74.44 20.72
N ASP A 863 -12.22 -74.04 20.37
CA ASP A 863 -12.57 -72.66 19.99
C ASP A 863 -12.80 -71.69 21.15
N ASP A 864 -12.89 -72.20 22.36
CA ASP A 864 -13.24 -71.44 23.55
C ASP A 864 -12.34 -71.83 24.73
N ALA A 865 -11.95 -70.83 25.52
CA ALA A 865 -11.19 -71.03 26.75
C ALA A 865 -12.00 -71.75 27.83
N ASP A 866 -13.33 -71.62 27.81
CA ASP A 866 -14.24 -72.32 28.73
C ASP A 866 -14.53 -73.77 28.30
N GLY A 867 -14.13 -74.15 27.08
CA GLY A 867 -14.32 -75.49 26.53
C GLY A 867 -13.48 -76.56 27.23
N LYS A 868 -13.77 -77.84 26.96
CA LYS A 868 -12.90 -78.94 27.40
C LYS A 868 -11.67 -79.05 26.50
N MET A 869 -10.51 -79.27 27.11
CA MET A 869 -9.28 -79.58 26.37
C MET A 869 -9.29 -81.04 25.90
N LEU A 870 -9.90 -81.30 24.75
CA LEU A 870 -10.18 -82.64 24.24
C LEU A 870 -9.92 -82.74 22.73
N SER A 871 -9.11 -83.72 22.33
CA SER A 871 -8.98 -84.17 20.94
C SER A 871 -9.12 -85.69 20.85
N LYS A 872 -9.64 -86.18 19.71
CA LYS A 872 -9.90 -87.60 19.44
C LYS A 872 -9.30 -88.02 18.07
N PRO A 873 -7.98 -87.88 17.84
CA PRO A 873 -7.40 -88.15 16.53
C PRO A 873 -7.43 -89.65 16.20
N ASP A 874 -7.66 -89.95 14.92
CA ASP A 874 -7.66 -91.31 14.40
C ASP A 874 -6.24 -91.83 14.15
N ILE A 875 -5.97 -93.06 14.58
CA ILE A 875 -4.69 -93.75 14.38
C ILE A 875 -4.79 -94.61 13.12
N THR A 876 -3.99 -94.25 12.12
CA THR A 876 -4.02 -94.87 10.79
C THR A 876 -2.71 -95.61 10.47
N GLY A 877 -2.67 -96.27 9.32
CA GLY A 877 -1.44 -96.87 8.76
C GLY A 877 -0.83 -97.99 9.60
N ALA A 878 0.51 -98.03 9.66
CA ALA A 878 1.27 -99.10 10.30
C ALA A 878 1.02 -99.21 11.81
N THR A 879 0.67 -98.10 12.49
CA THR A 879 0.38 -98.10 13.92
C THR A 879 -0.93 -98.81 14.23
N LYS A 880 -1.97 -98.64 13.40
CA LYS A 880 -3.24 -99.39 13.52
C LYS A 880 -3.03 -100.91 13.49
N ASN A 881 -2.09 -101.39 12.67
CA ASN A 881 -1.80 -102.83 12.56
C ASN A 881 -1.28 -103.43 13.87
N LEU A 882 -0.66 -102.64 14.75
CA LEU A 882 -0.24 -103.12 16.08
C LEU A 882 -1.45 -103.44 16.98
N PHE A 883 -2.55 -102.70 16.83
CA PHE A 883 -3.79 -102.99 17.54
C PHE A 883 -4.44 -104.27 17.01
N GLN A 884 -4.40 -104.50 15.70
CA GLN A 884 -4.82 -105.79 15.11
C GLN A 884 -4.01 -106.95 15.71
N GLN A 885 -2.68 -106.83 15.73
CA GLN A 885 -1.80 -107.84 16.35
C GLN A 885 -2.12 -108.05 17.83
N LEU A 886 -2.39 -106.97 18.58
CA LEU A 886 -2.78 -107.05 19.98
C LEU A 886 -4.06 -107.86 20.17
N PHE A 887 -5.08 -107.68 19.33
CA PHE A 887 -6.29 -108.49 19.39
C PHE A 887 -6.03 -109.95 19.03
N ASP A 888 -5.18 -110.22 18.04
CA ASP A 888 -4.85 -111.57 17.60
C ASP A 888 -4.08 -112.38 18.64
N VAL A 889 -3.15 -111.76 19.38
CA VAL A 889 -2.40 -112.45 20.44
C VAL A 889 -3.18 -112.59 21.74
N THR A 890 -4.18 -111.74 21.96
CA THR A 890 -4.97 -111.74 23.20
C THR A 890 -6.35 -112.39 23.04
N LYS A 891 -6.74 -112.90 21.87
CA LYS A 891 -8.02 -113.61 21.70
C LYS A 891 -7.99 -115.01 22.29
N SER A 892 -9.15 -115.55 22.64
CA SER A 892 -9.29 -116.95 23.05
C SER A 892 -10.65 -117.52 22.70
N GLN A 893 -10.73 -118.84 22.57
CA GLN A 893 -11.96 -119.58 22.28
C GLN A 893 -12.59 -120.13 23.58
N ILE A 894 -12.80 -119.26 24.55
CA ILE A 894 -13.40 -119.61 25.86
C ILE A 894 -14.82 -119.04 25.91
N LEU A 895 -15.79 -119.90 26.21
CA LEU A 895 -17.18 -119.51 26.47
C LEU A 895 -17.40 -119.35 27.98
N THR A 896 -17.90 -118.20 28.41
CA THR A 896 -18.32 -117.98 29.79
C THR A 896 -19.83 -117.83 29.87
N ARG A 897 -20.36 -117.83 31.11
CA ARG A 897 -21.79 -117.56 31.38
C ARG A 897 -22.22 -116.16 30.93
N ASP A 898 -21.31 -115.20 30.91
CA ASP A 898 -21.66 -113.79 30.69
C ASP A 898 -21.81 -113.46 29.19
N ARG A 899 -21.29 -114.31 28.29
CA ARG A 899 -21.38 -114.09 26.85
C ARG A 899 -22.77 -114.42 26.31
N ALA A 900 -23.36 -113.46 25.60
CA ALA A 900 -24.50 -113.70 24.74
C ALA A 900 -24.05 -114.13 23.33
N GLY A 901 -24.38 -115.37 22.93
CA GLY A 901 -24.07 -115.91 21.60
C GLY A 901 -22.74 -116.69 21.51
N ALA A 902 -22.34 -117.03 20.28
CA ALA A 902 -21.12 -117.80 20.03
C ALA A 902 -19.85 -116.95 20.25
N VAL A 903 -18.75 -117.61 20.62
CA VAL A 903 -17.42 -117.00 20.70
C VAL A 903 -16.93 -116.69 19.27
N PRO A 904 -16.59 -115.44 18.93
CA PRO A 904 -16.07 -115.11 17.60
C PRO A 904 -14.75 -115.84 17.32
N ARG A 905 -14.51 -116.25 16.06
CA ARG A 905 -13.23 -116.85 15.65
C ARG A 905 -12.08 -115.85 15.67
N GLY A 906 -12.39 -114.57 15.51
CA GLY A 906 -11.42 -113.49 15.56
C GLY A 906 -12.08 -112.12 15.53
N TYR A 907 -11.23 -111.09 15.47
CA TYR A 907 -11.65 -109.70 15.46
C TYR A 907 -10.85 -108.96 14.39
N GLN A 908 -11.52 -108.11 13.62
CA GLN A 908 -10.91 -107.25 12.61
C GLN A 908 -10.99 -105.79 13.08
N VAL A 909 -9.85 -105.18 13.37
CA VAL A 909 -9.75 -103.79 13.81
C VAL A 909 -9.99 -102.84 12.63
N GLU A 910 -11.01 -101.99 12.76
CA GLU A 910 -11.47 -101.08 11.71
C GLU A 910 -11.01 -99.64 11.96
N GLN A 911 -11.04 -99.19 13.22
CA GLN A 911 -10.64 -97.83 13.57
C GLN A 911 -10.05 -97.81 14.98
N VAL A 912 -9.08 -96.92 15.21
CA VAL A 912 -8.46 -96.74 16.53
C VAL A 912 -8.40 -95.25 16.83
N ILE A 913 -9.19 -94.79 17.78
CA ILE A 913 -9.22 -93.39 18.20
C ILE A 913 -8.30 -93.24 19.40
N SER A 914 -7.34 -92.31 19.32
CA SER A 914 -6.55 -91.89 20.48
C SER A 914 -7.35 -90.88 21.29
N VAL A 915 -7.56 -91.13 22.58
CA VAL A 915 -8.24 -90.17 23.45
C VAL A 915 -7.19 -89.24 24.01
N GLN A 916 -7.33 -87.95 23.72
CA GLN A 916 -6.48 -86.89 24.25
C GLN A 916 -7.33 -85.93 25.08
N ASN A 917 -7.61 -86.33 26.32
CA ASN A 917 -8.37 -85.53 27.29
C ASN A 917 -7.43 -85.00 28.38
N ALA A 918 -7.19 -83.69 28.40
CA ALA A 918 -6.21 -83.06 29.28
C ALA A 918 -6.57 -83.17 30.76
N ASP A 919 -7.83 -82.88 31.13
CA ASP A 919 -8.26 -82.92 32.53
C ASP A 919 -8.25 -84.35 33.07
N SER A 920 -8.74 -85.30 32.27
CA SER A 920 -8.66 -86.74 32.59
C SER A 920 -7.22 -87.23 32.74
N TRP A 921 -6.31 -86.74 31.89
CA TRP A 921 -4.90 -87.13 31.95
C TRP A 921 -4.22 -86.57 33.19
N SER A 922 -4.49 -85.30 33.53
CA SER A 922 -3.97 -84.67 34.74
C SER A 922 -4.39 -85.44 35.98
N SER A 923 -5.69 -85.72 36.14
CA SER A 923 -6.19 -86.48 37.30
C SER A 923 -5.62 -87.91 37.36
N TYR A 924 -5.50 -88.57 36.21
CA TYR A 924 -4.86 -89.89 36.13
C TYR A 924 -3.38 -89.83 36.50
N SER A 925 -2.62 -88.84 36.01
CA SER A 925 -1.20 -88.67 36.28
C SER A 925 -0.92 -88.38 37.75
N ASP A 926 -1.77 -87.59 38.39
CA ASP A 926 -1.71 -87.31 39.83
C ASP A 926 -1.96 -88.60 40.63
N MET A 927 -2.99 -89.35 40.26
CA MET A 927 -3.30 -90.63 40.90
C MET A 927 -2.19 -91.67 40.67
N LEU A 928 -1.62 -91.74 39.47
CA LEU A 928 -0.48 -92.61 39.14
C LEU A 928 0.72 -92.28 40.02
N THR A 929 1.03 -91.00 40.22
CA THR A 929 2.10 -90.53 41.11
C THR A 929 1.85 -90.93 42.56
N LYS A 930 0.60 -90.83 43.03
CA LYS A 930 0.19 -91.32 44.35
C LYS A 930 0.38 -92.84 44.47
N VAL A 931 -0.05 -93.63 43.48
CA VAL A 931 0.14 -95.10 43.47
C VAL A 931 1.63 -95.46 43.49
N VAL A 932 2.48 -94.79 42.71
CA VAL A 932 3.94 -94.98 42.76
C VAL A 932 4.48 -94.69 44.16
N THR A 933 4.04 -93.60 44.77
CA THR A 933 4.47 -93.19 46.11
C THR A 933 4.06 -94.24 47.14
N ASP A 934 2.81 -94.70 47.09
CA ASP A 934 2.29 -95.70 48.02
C ASP A 934 2.96 -97.07 47.83
N CYS A 935 3.26 -97.46 46.59
CA CYS A 935 4.02 -98.67 46.29
C CYS A 935 5.48 -98.58 46.76
N SER A 936 6.12 -97.40 46.71
CA SER A 936 7.50 -97.21 47.19
C SER A 936 7.65 -97.52 48.69
N ARG A 937 6.58 -97.38 49.48
CA ARG A 937 6.53 -97.71 50.91
C ARG A 937 6.46 -99.21 51.18
N VAL A 938 6.12 -100.02 50.17
CA VAL A 938 6.03 -101.49 50.25
C VAL A 938 6.80 -102.09 49.07
N PRO A 939 8.12 -102.32 49.19
CA PRO A 939 8.98 -102.66 48.05
C PRO A 939 8.58 -103.91 47.24
N SER A 940 7.80 -104.84 47.81
CA SER A 940 7.27 -106.02 47.11
C SER A 940 6.00 -105.78 46.31
N SER A 941 5.45 -104.54 46.33
CA SER A 941 4.16 -104.22 45.71
C SER A 941 4.26 -103.90 44.22
N ALA A 942 5.23 -103.08 43.80
CA ALA A 942 5.49 -102.74 42.40
C ALA A 942 6.96 -102.30 42.21
N PRO A 943 7.62 -102.66 41.09
CA PRO A 943 7.14 -103.53 40.03
C PRO A 943 7.08 -105.01 40.47
N ILE A 944 6.06 -105.74 40.03
CA ILE A 944 5.98 -107.21 40.21
C ILE A 944 7.05 -107.86 39.33
N GLN A 945 8.01 -108.53 39.97
CA GLN A 945 9.10 -109.24 39.31
C GLN A 945 8.70 -110.65 38.84
N ASP A 946 7.86 -111.35 39.63
CA ASP A 946 7.41 -112.71 39.32
C ASP A 946 5.90 -112.77 39.04
N TRP A 947 5.54 -112.70 37.76
CA TRP A 947 4.17 -112.90 37.31
C TRP A 947 3.73 -114.36 37.30
N ALA A 948 4.64 -115.33 37.47
CA ALA A 948 4.25 -116.75 37.55
C ALA A 948 3.40 -117.02 38.80
N SER A 949 3.71 -116.35 39.92
CA SER A 949 2.90 -116.35 41.14
C SER A 949 1.46 -115.85 40.95
N TYR A 950 1.19 -115.12 39.85
CA TYR A 950 -0.12 -114.59 39.47
C TYR A 950 -0.71 -115.29 38.23
N ASN A 951 -0.28 -116.52 37.91
CA ASN A 951 -0.75 -117.31 36.76
C ASN A 951 -0.34 -116.76 35.38
N GLY A 952 0.86 -116.18 35.32
CA GLY A 952 1.60 -115.83 34.11
C GLY A 952 1.63 -114.33 33.79
N GLN A 953 2.47 -113.95 32.81
CA GLN A 953 2.58 -112.56 32.36
C GLN A 953 1.24 -112.03 31.83
N ILE A 954 0.99 -110.73 31.98
CA ILE A 954 -0.18 -110.06 31.37
C ILE A 954 -0.05 -110.09 29.84
N SER A 955 -1.08 -110.57 29.16
CA SER A 955 -1.07 -110.90 27.73
C SER A 955 -0.86 -109.69 26.82
N THR A 956 -1.23 -108.50 27.27
CA THR A 956 -1.03 -107.24 26.53
C THR A 956 0.39 -106.68 26.65
N PHE A 957 1.20 -107.17 27.61
CA PHE A 957 2.50 -106.59 27.97
C PHE A 957 3.45 -106.46 26.77
N GLY A 958 3.55 -107.51 25.93
CA GLY A 958 4.53 -107.58 24.85
C GLY A 958 4.37 -106.53 23.74
N LEU A 959 3.15 -106.04 23.49
CA LEU A 959 2.87 -105.03 22.46
C LEU A 959 2.59 -103.64 23.03
N SER A 960 2.31 -103.53 24.34
CA SER A 960 1.87 -102.27 24.96
C SER A 960 2.88 -101.15 24.77
N GLN A 961 4.15 -101.37 25.12
CA GLN A 961 5.17 -100.32 25.01
C GLN A 961 5.45 -99.93 23.56
N THR A 962 5.40 -100.87 22.61
CA THR A 962 5.57 -100.61 21.19
C THR A 962 4.45 -99.74 20.63
N ILE A 963 3.19 -100.01 21.01
CA ILE A 963 2.04 -99.17 20.65
C ILE A 963 2.22 -97.75 21.18
N LEU A 964 2.54 -97.59 22.47
CA LEU A 964 2.71 -96.27 23.09
C LEU A 964 3.84 -95.47 22.44
N ASN A 965 4.98 -96.10 22.17
CA ASN A 965 6.11 -95.47 21.48
C ASN A 965 5.73 -94.99 20.07
N LYS A 966 5.01 -95.83 19.29
CA LYS A 966 4.55 -95.46 17.94
C LYS A 966 3.50 -94.36 17.94
N CYS A 967 2.78 -94.19 19.04
CA CYS A 967 1.83 -93.10 19.26
C CYS A 967 2.46 -91.85 19.92
N ASN A 968 3.78 -91.82 20.15
CA ASN A 968 4.47 -90.74 20.88
C ASN A 968 3.87 -90.46 22.28
N LEU A 969 3.44 -91.50 22.98
CA LEU A 969 2.86 -91.43 24.31
C LEU A 969 3.88 -91.82 25.39
N PRO A 970 3.70 -91.38 26.65
CA PRO A 970 4.61 -91.72 27.74
C PRO A 970 4.67 -93.25 27.95
N PRO A 971 5.81 -93.80 28.40
CA PRO A 971 5.90 -95.23 28.72
C PRO A 971 4.95 -95.62 29.87
N LEU A 972 4.70 -96.93 30.02
CA LEU A 972 4.01 -97.45 31.20
C LEU A 972 4.93 -97.40 32.42
N THR A 973 4.38 -97.04 33.57
CA THR A 973 5.09 -96.87 34.84
C THR A 973 5.21 -98.20 35.57
N ALA A 974 6.37 -98.85 35.46
CA ALA A 974 6.63 -100.13 36.11
C ALA A 974 6.41 -100.08 37.63
N ASN A 975 6.82 -98.98 38.29
CA ASN A 975 6.68 -98.78 39.74
C ASN A 975 5.23 -98.60 40.22
N ALA A 976 4.25 -98.60 39.32
CA ALA A 976 2.83 -98.62 39.62
C ALA A 976 2.13 -99.88 39.10
N ASN A 977 2.88 -100.86 38.56
CA ASN A 977 2.32 -101.97 37.81
C ASN A 977 1.28 -101.48 36.77
N GLU A 978 1.66 -100.46 35.99
CA GLU A 978 0.78 -99.89 34.96
C GLU A 978 0.74 -100.78 33.72
N PHE A 979 -0.46 -101.13 33.25
CA PHE A 979 -0.65 -101.95 32.05
C PHE A 979 -1.72 -101.39 31.12
N LEU A 980 -1.64 -101.72 29.83
CA LEU A 980 -2.77 -101.54 28.92
C LEU A 980 -3.73 -102.73 29.05
N LEU A 981 -4.97 -102.49 29.44
CA LEU A 981 -5.99 -103.52 29.62
C LEU A 981 -7.29 -103.14 28.90
N PHE A 982 -8.06 -104.15 28.50
CA PHE A 982 -9.28 -103.98 27.75
C PHE A 982 -10.49 -103.74 28.65
N HIS A 983 -11.33 -102.78 28.30
CA HIS A 983 -12.64 -102.54 28.88
C HIS A 983 -13.72 -102.56 27.80
N GLY A 984 -14.65 -103.51 27.91
CA GLY A 984 -15.75 -103.67 26.96
C GLY A 984 -16.97 -102.84 27.38
N THR A 985 -17.57 -102.10 26.44
CA THR A 985 -18.77 -101.29 26.71
C THR A 985 -19.58 -101.04 25.44
N LYS A 986 -20.66 -100.26 25.52
CA LYS A 986 -21.45 -99.82 24.37
C LYS A 986 -20.91 -98.51 23.77
N ALA A 987 -21.22 -98.25 22.50
CA ALA A 987 -20.78 -97.05 21.76
C ALA A 987 -20.93 -95.74 22.54
N ASP A 988 -22.14 -95.41 22.99
CA ASP A 988 -22.40 -94.16 23.72
C ASP A 988 -21.56 -94.04 25.00
N ALA A 989 -21.36 -95.16 25.71
CA ALA A 989 -20.57 -95.19 26.92
C ALA A 989 -19.07 -95.03 26.62
N ALA A 990 -18.55 -95.61 25.54
CA ALA A 990 -17.16 -95.40 25.13
C ALA A 990 -16.89 -93.93 24.82
N SER A 991 -17.80 -93.25 24.12
CA SER A 991 -17.71 -91.82 23.84
C SER A 991 -17.78 -90.97 25.12
N LEU A 992 -18.74 -91.26 26.01
CA LEU A 992 -18.87 -90.54 27.28
C LEU A 992 -17.66 -90.73 28.19
N ILE A 993 -17.08 -91.94 28.24
CA ILE A 993 -15.87 -92.22 29.02
C ILE A 993 -14.67 -91.44 28.46
N ALA A 994 -14.53 -91.33 27.14
CA ALA A 994 -13.46 -90.51 26.54
C ALA A 994 -13.62 -89.00 26.85
N GLU A 995 -14.86 -88.52 26.96
CA GLU A 995 -15.17 -87.10 27.19
C GLU A 995 -15.21 -86.69 28.67
N ASN A 996 -15.60 -87.59 29.56
CA ASN A 996 -15.89 -87.30 30.97
C ASN A 996 -15.08 -88.14 31.96
N HIS A 997 -14.19 -89.02 31.47
CA HIS A 997 -13.50 -90.03 32.26
C HIS A 997 -14.40 -91.21 32.70
N PHE A 998 -13.80 -92.22 33.33
CA PHE A 998 -14.57 -93.23 34.05
C PHE A 998 -15.25 -92.61 35.27
N ASP A 999 -16.42 -93.17 35.63
CA ASP A 999 -17.16 -92.74 36.81
C ASP A 999 -17.67 -93.99 37.55
N MET A 1000 -17.28 -94.08 38.83
CA MET A 1000 -17.63 -95.18 39.73
C MET A 1000 -19.16 -95.30 39.95
N ALA A 1001 -19.94 -94.24 39.73
CA ALA A 1001 -21.40 -94.29 39.80
C ALA A 1001 -22.02 -95.28 38.79
N TYR A 1002 -21.31 -95.56 37.68
CA TYR A 1002 -21.74 -96.52 36.65
C TYR A 1002 -21.10 -97.91 36.82
N ALA A 1003 -20.31 -98.15 37.88
CA ALA A 1003 -19.71 -99.45 38.14
C ALA A 1003 -20.78 -100.52 38.40
N CYS A 1004 -20.51 -101.76 37.97
CA CYS A 1004 -21.44 -102.88 38.17
C CYS A 1004 -21.52 -103.27 39.65
N LYS A 1005 -22.63 -102.93 40.31
CA LYS A 1005 -22.83 -103.16 41.76
C LYS A 1005 -22.76 -104.63 42.17
N ASP A 1006 -23.16 -105.53 41.27
CA ASP A 1006 -23.26 -106.97 41.53
C ASP A 1006 -22.07 -107.80 41.02
N GLY A 1007 -21.00 -107.12 40.58
CA GLY A 1007 -19.79 -107.76 40.06
C GLY A 1007 -19.19 -108.79 41.03
N LEU A 1008 -18.55 -109.84 40.50
CA LEU A 1008 -18.03 -110.96 41.29
C LEU A 1008 -17.01 -110.52 42.36
N PHE A 1009 -16.24 -109.47 42.07
CA PHE A 1009 -15.21 -108.95 42.96
C PHE A 1009 -15.64 -107.64 43.66
N GLY A 1010 -16.89 -107.20 43.48
CA GLY A 1010 -17.44 -105.95 44.02
C GLY A 1010 -17.75 -104.90 42.95
N ALA A 1011 -18.29 -103.77 43.40
CA ALA A 1011 -18.61 -102.60 42.57
C ALA A 1011 -17.34 -101.83 42.22
N GLY A 1012 -16.66 -102.26 41.17
CA GLY A 1012 -15.41 -101.70 40.64
C GLY A 1012 -15.45 -101.51 39.14
N LEU A 1013 -14.37 -100.94 38.59
CA LEU A 1013 -14.12 -100.89 37.16
C LEU A 1013 -13.35 -102.15 36.75
N TYR A 1014 -13.92 -102.91 35.82
CA TYR A 1014 -13.40 -104.22 35.41
C TYR A 1014 -12.61 -104.10 34.11
N PHE A 1015 -11.43 -104.72 34.09
CA PHE A 1015 -10.54 -104.80 32.95
C PHE A 1015 -10.07 -106.23 32.72
N ALA A 1016 -9.72 -106.55 31.49
CA ALA A 1016 -9.15 -107.85 31.14
C ALA A 1016 -7.90 -107.70 30.27
N GLU A 1017 -6.97 -108.64 30.43
CA GLU A 1017 -5.83 -108.78 29.53
C GLU A 1017 -6.22 -109.43 28.18
N ASN A 1018 -7.40 -110.08 28.14
CA ASN A 1018 -7.87 -110.86 27.00
C ASN A 1018 -9.00 -110.10 26.30
N SER A 1019 -8.83 -109.81 25.02
CA SER A 1019 -9.83 -109.11 24.20
C SER A 1019 -11.18 -109.84 24.18
N SER A 1020 -11.17 -111.17 24.22
CA SER A 1020 -12.39 -111.99 24.16
C SER A 1020 -13.22 -111.96 25.43
N LYS A 1021 -12.62 -111.66 26.60
CA LYS A 1021 -13.38 -111.42 27.84
C LYS A 1021 -14.11 -110.10 27.78
N SER A 1022 -13.40 -109.04 27.39
CA SER A 1022 -14.00 -107.71 27.31
C SER A 1022 -15.07 -107.63 26.20
N ASP A 1023 -14.90 -108.33 25.08
CA ASP A 1023 -15.92 -108.43 24.01
C ASP A 1023 -17.29 -108.94 24.51
N GLU A 1024 -17.35 -109.75 25.58
CA GLU A 1024 -18.61 -110.25 26.14
C GLU A 1024 -19.55 -109.12 26.60
N TYR A 1025 -18.99 -107.96 26.95
CA TYR A 1025 -19.72 -106.79 27.44
C TYR A 1025 -19.95 -105.73 26.35
N VAL A 1026 -19.45 -105.95 25.13
CA VAL A 1026 -19.54 -104.99 24.03
C VAL A 1026 -20.86 -105.13 23.29
N LYS A 1027 -21.49 -103.98 23.00
CA LYS A 1027 -22.67 -103.88 22.12
C LYS A 1027 -22.29 -103.15 20.82
N PRO A 1028 -22.76 -103.62 19.65
CA PRO A 1028 -22.43 -102.99 18.38
C PRO A 1028 -23.02 -101.58 18.29
N SER A 1029 -22.34 -100.71 17.54
CA SER A 1029 -22.89 -99.43 17.07
C SER A 1029 -23.96 -99.65 16.00
N LYS A 1030 -24.56 -98.55 15.54
CA LYS A 1030 -25.53 -98.55 14.43
C LYS A 1030 -24.92 -99.07 13.12
N GLU A 1031 -23.61 -98.92 12.95
CA GLU A 1031 -22.81 -99.35 11.79
C GLU A 1031 -22.29 -100.79 11.93
N GLY A 1032 -22.69 -101.50 13.00
CA GLY A 1032 -22.25 -102.86 13.28
C GLY A 1032 -20.79 -102.98 13.73
N LEU A 1033 -20.20 -101.89 14.25
CA LEU A 1033 -18.86 -101.89 14.81
C LEU A 1033 -18.91 -102.04 16.34
N PHE A 1034 -17.99 -102.80 16.89
CA PHE A 1034 -17.91 -103.11 18.32
C PHE A 1034 -16.83 -102.22 18.96
N PRO A 1035 -17.17 -101.35 19.93
CA PRO A 1035 -16.20 -100.53 20.63
C PRO A 1035 -15.62 -101.26 21.84
N ILE A 1036 -14.29 -101.27 21.96
CA ILE A 1036 -13.59 -101.67 23.18
C ILE A 1036 -12.56 -100.59 23.52
N ILE A 1037 -12.47 -100.25 24.79
CA ILE A 1037 -11.52 -99.24 25.26
C ILE A 1037 -10.25 -99.97 25.69
N LEU A 1038 -9.10 -99.52 25.18
CA LEU A 1038 -7.80 -99.95 25.70
C LEU A 1038 -7.32 -98.88 26.67
N CYS A 1039 -7.27 -99.25 27.94
CA CYS A 1039 -7.05 -98.34 29.05
C CYS A 1039 -5.66 -98.52 29.64
N ARG A 1040 -5.00 -97.44 30.06
CA ARG A 1040 -3.91 -97.53 31.02
C ARG A 1040 -4.51 -97.74 32.40
N VAL A 1041 -4.06 -98.76 33.12
CA VAL A 1041 -4.59 -99.11 34.44
C VAL A 1041 -3.42 -99.26 35.40
N ALA A 1042 -3.41 -98.44 36.46
CA ALA A 1042 -2.42 -98.50 37.53
C ALA A 1042 -2.86 -99.55 38.57
N LEU A 1043 -2.33 -100.77 38.46
CA LEU A 1043 -2.71 -101.87 39.35
C LEU A 1043 -2.10 -101.75 40.75
N GLY A 1044 -0.99 -101.02 40.88
CA GLY A 1044 -0.27 -100.81 42.13
C GLY A 1044 -0.02 -102.12 42.87
N ARG A 1045 -0.20 -102.09 44.20
CA ARG A 1045 -0.24 -103.30 45.04
C ARG A 1045 -1.52 -104.12 44.76
N ILE A 1046 -1.37 -105.33 44.24
CA ILE A 1046 -2.47 -106.19 43.82
C ILE A 1046 -2.91 -107.13 44.94
N ASN A 1047 -4.22 -107.19 45.23
CA ASN A 1047 -4.83 -108.24 46.04
C ASN A 1047 -5.19 -109.42 45.11
N TYR A 1048 -4.42 -110.50 45.18
CA TYR A 1048 -4.61 -111.67 44.33
C TYR A 1048 -5.69 -112.60 44.87
N CYS A 1049 -6.80 -112.71 44.14
CA CYS A 1049 -7.95 -113.54 44.50
C CYS A 1049 -8.09 -114.72 43.53
N ALA A 1050 -7.70 -115.91 43.98
CA ALA A 1050 -7.89 -117.17 43.27
C ALA A 1050 -8.94 -118.05 43.97
N GLU A 1051 -10.07 -117.44 44.36
CA GLU A 1051 -11.16 -118.12 45.06
C GLU A 1051 -12.24 -118.66 44.10
N LYS A 1052 -12.75 -119.87 44.39
CA LYS A 1052 -13.82 -120.49 43.58
C LYS A 1052 -15.14 -119.73 43.70
N ASP A 1053 -15.41 -119.14 44.87
CA ASP A 1053 -16.57 -118.30 45.17
C ASP A 1053 -16.13 -117.02 45.93
N PRO A 1054 -15.63 -116.00 45.20
CA PRO A 1054 -15.15 -114.74 45.81
C PRO A 1054 -16.27 -113.93 46.47
N VAL A 1055 -17.54 -114.21 46.12
CA VAL A 1055 -18.71 -113.51 46.66
C VAL A 1055 -19.01 -113.93 48.09
N ALA A 1056 -18.77 -115.20 48.42
CA ALA A 1056 -18.93 -115.73 49.77
C ALA A 1056 -17.63 -115.64 50.58
N ASN A 1057 -16.47 -115.85 49.94
CA ASN A 1057 -15.17 -115.84 50.60
C ASN A 1057 -14.09 -115.19 49.71
N PRO A 1058 -13.51 -114.02 50.07
CA PRO A 1058 -13.70 -113.28 51.32
C PRO A 1058 -14.96 -112.40 51.35
N GLY A 1059 -15.66 -112.27 50.22
CA GLY A 1059 -16.84 -111.41 50.09
C GLY A 1059 -16.57 -110.15 49.28
N ARG A 1060 -17.59 -109.68 48.54
CA ARG A 1060 -17.50 -108.47 47.69
C ARG A 1060 -17.00 -107.25 48.45
N THR A 1061 -17.60 -106.98 49.61
CA THR A 1061 -17.23 -105.83 50.46
C THR A 1061 -15.81 -105.96 50.98
N ALA A 1062 -15.38 -107.15 51.40
CA ALA A 1062 -14.00 -107.36 51.86
C ALA A 1062 -12.97 -107.12 50.74
N LEU A 1063 -13.27 -107.51 49.51
CA LEU A 1063 -12.40 -107.24 48.35
C LEU A 1063 -12.33 -105.74 48.04
N GLN A 1064 -13.45 -105.03 48.09
CA GLN A 1064 -13.48 -103.57 47.94
C GLN A 1064 -12.72 -102.87 49.06
N ASP A 1065 -13.00 -103.21 50.32
CA ASP A 1065 -12.40 -102.63 51.51
C ASP A 1065 -10.89 -102.88 51.55
N SER A 1066 -10.41 -104.00 50.97
CA SER A 1066 -8.98 -104.27 50.83
C SER A 1066 -8.26 -103.20 50.01
N CYS A 1067 -8.95 -102.56 49.07
CA CYS A 1067 -8.42 -101.45 48.28
C CYS A 1067 -8.71 -100.09 48.91
N SER A 1068 -9.90 -99.90 49.50
CA SER A 1068 -10.28 -98.62 50.11
C SER A 1068 -9.53 -98.33 51.42
N THR A 1069 -9.25 -99.37 52.22
CA THR A 1069 -8.64 -99.25 53.56
C THR A 1069 -7.50 -100.25 53.81
N GLY A 1070 -7.45 -101.37 53.08
CA GLY A 1070 -6.47 -102.44 53.28
C GLY A 1070 -5.11 -102.24 52.61
N GLY A 1071 -4.86 -101.08 51.99
CA GLY A 1071 -3.58 -100.73 51.39
C GLY A 1071 -3.25 -101.43 50.07
N TYR A 1072 -4.21 -102.13 49.47
CA TYR A 1072 -4.14 -102.57 48.07
C TYR A 1072 -4.68 -101.49 47.14
N HIS A 1073 -4.35 -101.57 45.86
CA HIS A 1073 -4.81 -100.62 44.83
C HIS A 1073 -5.72 -101.28 43.81
N SER A 1074 -5.65 -102.61 43.67
CA SER A 1074 -6.49 -103.37 42.77
C SER A 1074 -6.71 -104.80 43.28
N VAL A 1075 -7.74 -105.45 42.73
CA VAL A 1075 -7.97 -106.89 42.90
C VAL A 1075 -7.70 -107.59 41.57
N LEU A 1076 -6.92 -108.67 41.60
CA LEU A 1076 -6.76 -109.59 40.48
C LEU A 1076 -7.59 -110.84 40.73
N GLY A 1077 -8.70 -110.95 40.02
CA GLY A 1077 -9.57 -112.11 40.01
C GLY A 1077 -9.07 -113.19 39.05
N ASP A 1078 -8.41 -114.22 39.55
CA ASP A 1078 -7.80 -115.26 38.72
C ASP A 1078 -8.74 -116.45 38.46
N ARG A 1079 -9.78 -116.19 37.65
CA ARG A 1079 -10.72 -117.24 37.23
C ARG A 1079 -10.10 -118.21 36.24
N LYS A 1080 -8.99 -117.83 35.58
CA LYS A 1080 -8.17 -118.74 34.78
C LYS A 1080 -7.65 -119.90 35.63
N LYS A 1081 -7.13 -119.65 36.84
CA LYS A 1081 -6.64 -120.68 37.75
C LYS A 1081 -7.76 -121.56 38.32
N VAL A 1082 -8.89 -120.97 38.73
CA VAL A 1082 -9.95 -121.72 39.42
C VAL A 1082 -11.03 -122.33 38.52
N ARG A 1083 -11.25 -121.78 37.33
CA ARG A 1083 -12.32 -122.17 36.40
C ARG A 1083 -11.86 -122.36 34.96
N GLY A 1084 -10.58 -122.15 34.64
CA GLY A 1084 -10.08 -122.24 33.27
C GLY A 1084 -10.57 -121.13 32.34
N THR A 1085 -11.06 -120.02 32.90
CA THR A 1085 -11.58 -118.86 32.14
C THR A 1085 -10.53 -117.74 32.09
N PHE A 1086 -10.92 -116.50 32.42
CA PHE A 1086 -10.09 -115.30 32.28
C PHE A 1086 -9.55 -114.79 33.61
N ARG A 1087 -8.48 -113.99 33.55
CA ARG A 1087 -8.10 -113.10 34.65
C ARG A 1087 -8.76 -111.74 34.44
N GLU A 1088 -9.31 -111.20 35.51
CA GLU A 1088 -9.95 -109.89 35.53
C GLU A 1088 -9.24 -109.00 36.56
N PHE A 1089 -9.08 -107.74 36.22
CA PHE A 1089 -8.38 -106.74 37.04
C PHE A 1089 -9.38 -105.66 37.41
N ILE A 1090 -9.52 -105.39 38.71
CA ILE A 1090 -10.55 -104.51 39.24
C ILE A 1090 -9.89 -103.40 40.03
N VAL A 1091 -10.23 -102.15 39.70
CA VAL A 1091 -9.87 -100.95 40.47
C VAL A 1091 -11.14 -100.30 41.00
N TYR A 1092 -11.02 -99.57 42.11
CA TYR A 1092 -12.15 -98.96 42.83
C TYR A 1092 -12.06 -97.43 42.90
N ASP A 1093 -11.08 -96.85 42.20
CA ASP A 1093 -10.93 -95.41 42.00
C ASP A 1093 -10.88 -95.16 40.48
N ASN A 1094 -11.74 -94.28 40.00
CA ASN A 1094 -11.84 -93.97 38.58
C ASN A 1094 -10.59 -93.26 38.04
N PHE A 1095 -9.80 -92.57 38.89
CA PHE A 1095 -8.57 -91.93 38.46
C PHE A 1095 -7.38 -92.90 38.38
N GLN A 1096 -7.51 -94.17 38.79
CA GLN A 1096 -6.49 -95.20 38.54
C GLN A 1096 -6.47 -95.71 37.09
N VAL A 1097 -7.36 -95.19 36.25
CA VAL A 1097 -7.48 -95.60 34.85
C VAL A 1097 -7.49 -94.39 33.91
N TYR A 1098 -6.83 -94.51 32.77
CA TYR A 1098 -6.97 -93.58 31.66
C TYR A 1098 -7.50 -94.30 30.41
N PRO A 1099 -8.63 -93.88 29.81
CA PRO A 1099 -9.15 -94.47 28.59
C PRO A 1099 -8.29 -94.06 27.39
N GLN A 1100 -7.14 -94.70 27.17
CA GLN A 1100 -6.13 -94.25 26.21
C GLN A 1100 -6.58 -94.36 24.74
N PHE A 1101 -7.25 -95.44 24.37
CA PHE A 1101 -7.72 -95.66 22.99
C PHE A 1101 -9.14 -96.24 22.96
N ILE A 1102 -9.92 -95.87 21.96
CA ILE A 1102 -11.15 -96.60 21.58
C ILE A 1102 -10.84 -97.38 20.30
N VAL A 1103 -10.93 -98.70 20.37
CA VAL A 1103 -10.74 -99.59 19.23
C VAL A 1103 -12.10 -100.07 18.75
N TRP A 1104 -12.43 -99.73 17.51
CA TRP A 1104 -13.61 -100.22 16.81
C TRP A 1104 -13.24 -101.42 15.96
N TYR A 1105 -13.95 -102.53 16.11
CA TYR A 1105 -13.67 -103.76 15.38
C TYR A 1105 -14.95 -104.46 14.91
N ARG A 1106 -14.79 -105.43 14.00
CA ARG A 1106 -15.82 -106.40 13.63
C ARG A 1106 -15.49 -107.77 14.19
N ARG A 1107 -16.52 -108.53 14.56
CA ARG A 1107 -16.39 -109.94 14.93
C ARG A 1107 -16.31 -110.79 13.66
N LEU A 1108 -15.36 -111.72 13.61
CA LEU A 1108 -15.23 -112.70 12.54
C LEU A 1108 -15.91 -114.01 12.97
N GLY A 1109 -16.79 -114.54 12.11
CA GLY A 1109 -17.60 -115.74 12.37
C GLY A 1109 -16.84 -117.06 12.35
#